data_AF-A0A8T0M331-F1
#
_entry.id   AF-A0A8T0M331-F1
#
_cell.length_a   1.000
_cell.length_b   1.000
_cell.length_c   1.000
_cell.angle_alpha   90.00
_cell.angle_beta   90.00
_cell.angle_gamma   90.00
#
_symmetry.space_group_name_H-M   'P 1'
#
loop_
_entity.id
_entity.type
_entity.pdbx_description
1 polymer ?
#
loop_
_entity_poly.entity_id
_entity_poly.type
_entity_poly.pdbx_seq_one_letter_code
_entity_poly.pdbx_strand_id
1 'polypeptide(L)'
;MASQHPYIAGPQTPKVRPTQDDPLPFRSQENPIRTASLLSMVTMAWLQPLISLGAKRALEREDVWAMSPEDTCKVLRERFDKELDTVNSSAQPPPFGIPRVAIALVKTFRQEIAVVFASDLVFIAGSALLSFFVEAILDYLNDRSNLFGIKSGYVLVVLLSLVALIAMMCFNFAWFISSRVGVNMRSLLLDAVYRKSLLLSSKARQKYTSGEIMTLVSVDIDRVFNGMMNGPWVFLAPVGFTVTVVLIGVLFDPLAALADLLLLIVVLAISFSLAKRIGTARRELLPVTEERLRVTSEALQGIRVTKFYAWNESVATRVESIRREEVRRYRRFHFLQILNSALLFLTPTFLAGVTVGVYVIYQGSFSVIQAFTLVAVINVSRQGVNAFPLGIADLSQTAVACHRIDEFLASDELEAADSGDVSNQSRVLRNGIEFESSPRGTITVENAQFCWSTSNASLNHHSGETSNYDVSATKCFTLQGINLHIDAGSLVMVVGAVGSGKSSLLQALLGEMQGTGGNMAVRGDISYVSQEAWIRNATLRDNIVFESEYNSEHYDKVLEAAQLAPDLAVLPSGDRTEIGERGINLSGGQKARVSVARALYNKSSDILMLDDPLSAVDPHVAHAIFDRCILGVAKDKTRVLVVNSHYDLLSHADKIVLLQQGHIAGEGNYADMIARFPELYSQGKSNMDSDAESEQMQQLLTQKEDRVKGRVTGHVYKTYLDETGFNAFVVVLIVIVGYAVMRDVDRTDNAMTSVERILHFREIPQEEDASDCLSIDSAVWPSQGAVVFENLCLKYRPELPLVLNGVNMNIVGGEKVGICGRTGAGKSSLMIALFRICEFDSGTIRIDGIDIQKLKLHDLRRSLAIIPQDPVLFSGPLRDNLDPFGEYSDADIWGVLKQVHLADAVASWGSGLQFVISEKGENLSVGQRQLLCIGRALLKHSKIVVLDEATANVDTVTDQLIQKTIRETFKDQTVLIIAHRINTIMHCDKIAVMEAGQVAEFGGPVELLVRSDSAFAALAKRSGQC
;
A
#
# COMPACT_ATOMS: atom_id res chain seq x y z
N MET A 1 -22.34 -0.24 34.47
CA MET A 1 -20.94 -0.20 34.92
C MET A 1 -20.19 -1.33 34.22
N ALA A 2 -19.34 -1.02 33.25
CA ALA A 2 -18.44 -1.97 32.61
C ALA A 2 -17.04 -1.33 32.59
N SER A 3 -16.03 -2.07 33.02
CA SER A 3 -14.66 -1.55 33.11
C SER A 3 -14.01 -1.51 31.74
N GLN A 4 -13.64 -0.31 31.28
CA GLN A 4 -12.82 -0.12 30.10
C GLN A 4 -11.45 -0.77 30.34
N HIS A 5 -11.15 -1.86 29.65
CA HIS A 5 -9.80 -2.38 29.56
C HIS A 5 -9.08 -1.67 28.40
N PRO A 6 -8.06 -0.82 28.66
CA PRO A 6 -7.24 -0.28 27.57
C PRO A 6 -6.46 -1.42 26.90
N TYR A 7 -6.09 -1.23 25.63
CA TYR A 7 -5.27 -2.18 24.88
C TYR A 7 -3.93 -2.41 25.60
N ILE A 8 -3.80 -3.58 26.22
CA ILE A 8 -2.56 -4.00 26.87
C ILE A 8 -1.61 -4.45 25.77
N ALA A 9 -0.64 -3.60 25.43
CA ALA A 9 0.52 -4.03 24.66
C ALA A 9 1.17 -5.22 25.40
N GLY A 10 1.33 -6.34 24.71
CA GLY A 10 1.86 -7.57 25.29
C GLY A 10 3.17 -7.31 26.04
N PRO A 11 3.36 -7.85 27.26
CA PRO A 11 4.44 -7.42 28.14
C PRO A 11 5.79 -7.64 27.46
N GLN A 12 6.54 -6.56 27.23
CA GLN A 12 7.90 -6.66 26.75
C GLN A 12 8.69 -7.53 27.72
N THR A 13 9.22 -8.65 27.22
CA THR A 13 10.04 -9.58 27.99
C THR A 13 11.15 -8.77 28.64
N PRO A 14 11.24 -8.68 29.99
CA PRO A 14 12.24 -7.84 30.62
C PRO A 14 13.60 -8.39 30.20
N LYS A 15 14.41 -7.58 29.50
CA LYS A 15 15.72 -8.00 28.99
C LYS A 15 16.58 -8.43 30.16
N VAL A 16 16.60 -9.74 30.40
CA VAL A 16 17.50 -10.39 31.35
C VAL A 16 18.89 -10.06 30.86
N ARG A 17 19.64 -9.26 31.65
CA ARG A 17 21.05 -9.04 31.38
C ARG A 17 21.69 -10.43 31.33
N PRO A 18 22.32 -10.85 30.22
CA PRO A 18 22.90 -12.17 30.13
C PRO A 18 23.91 -12.33 31.26
N THR A 19 23.71 -13.37 32.06
CA THR A 19 24.73 -13.84 32.98
C THR A 19 25.89 -14.40 32.16
N GLN A 20 27.10 -14.47 32.75
CA GLN A 20 28.29 -14.90 31.98
C GLN A 20 28.22 -16.35 31.48
N ASP A 21 27.25 -17.13 31.96
CA ASP A 21 26.98 -18.52 31.58
C ASP A 21 25.73 -18.69 30.67
N ASP A 22 25.02 -17.61 30.31
CA ASP A 22 23.88 -17.69 29.38
C ASP A 22 24.38 -18.02 27.95
N PRO A 23 23.82 -19.03 27.26
CA PRO A 23 24.29 -19.43 25.93
C PRO A 23 24.07 -18.31 24.90
N LEU A 24 25.11 -18.04 24.09
CA LEU A 24 25.10 -17.02 23.03
C LEU A 24 23.83 -17.08 22.17
N PRO A 25 23.12 -15.95 21.93
CA PRO A 25 21.91 -15.94 21.11
C PRO A 25 22.12 -16.61 19.76
N PHE A 26 21.20 -17.46 19.31
CA PHE A 26 21.36 -18.23 18.08
C PHE A 26 21.65 -17.35 16.86
N ARG A 27 21.17 -16.10 16.83
CA ARG A 27 21.50 -15.12 15.78
C ARG A 27 22.98 -14.75 15.67
N SER A 28 23.77 -14.94 16.72
CA SER A 28 25.22 -14.72 16.75
C SER A 28 26.04 -15.98 16.41
N GLN A 29 25.39 -17.13 16.31
CA GLN A 29 26.01 -18.41 15.94
C GLN A 29 25.92 -18.63 14.42
N GLU A 30 26.84 -19.42 13.85
CA GLU A 30 26.72 -19.85 12.46
C GLU A 30 25.46 -20.72 12.26
N ASN A 31 24.83 -20.61 11.08
CA ASN A 31 23.61 -21.36 10.79
C ASN A 31 23.90 -22.87 10.73
N PRO A 32 23.21 -23.71 11.55
CA PRO A 32 23.50 -25.13 11.66
C PRO A 32 23.48 -25.90 10.34
N ILE A 33 22.72 -25.44 9.33
CA ILE A 33 22.64 -26.04 7.99
C ILE A 33 24.03 -26.25 7.36
N ARG A 34 25.01 -25.37 7.61
CA ARG A 34 26.36 -25.48 7.03
C ARG A 34 27.22 -26.56 7.70
N THR A 35 26.95 -26.84 8.98
CA THR A 35 27.67 -27.82 9.80
C THR A 35 26.92 -29.15 9.97
N ALA A 36 25.65 -29.21 9.57
CA ALA A 36 24.79 -30.37 9.75
C ALA A 36 25.22 -31.52 8.83
N SER A 37 25.36 -32.72 9.40
CA SER A 37 25.55 -33.94 8.60
C SER A 37 24.33 -34.22 7.71
N LEU A 38 24.51 -34.94 6.61
CA LEU A 38 23.40 -35.30 5.71
C LEU A 38 22.25 -36.02 6.44
N LEU A 39 22.57 -36.86 7.44
CA LEU A 39 21.55 -37.48 8.30
C LEU A 39 20.79 -36.43 9.14
N SER A 40 21.49 -35.44 9.71
CA SER A 40 20.86 -34.33 10.47
C SER A 40 20.01 -33.43 9.57
N MET A 41 20.38 -33.26 8.31
CA MET A 41 19.59 -32.53 7.30
C MET A 41 18.32 -33.29 6.90
N VAL A 42 18.43 -34.58 6.55
CA VAL A 42 17.31 -35.43 6.15
C VAL A 42 16.31 -35.66 7.30
N THR A 43 16.79 -35.77 8.54
CA THR A 43 15.94 -35.88 9.74
C THR A 43 15.50 -34.54 10.32
N MET A 44 15.97 -33.41 9.77
CA MET A 44 15.78 -32.05 10.26
C MET A 44 16.20 -31.81 11.73
N ALA A 45 17.01 -32.72 12.31
CA ALA A 45 17.38 -32.72 13.72
C ALA A 45 18.15 -31.45 14.16
N TRP A 46 18.79 -30.74 13.23
CA TRP A 46 19.44 -29.45 13.48
C TRP A 46 18.48 -28.35 13.96
N LEU A 47 17.18 -28.47 13.68
CA LEU A 47 16.14 -27.50 14.07
C LEU A 47 15.64 -27.71 15.51
N GLN A 48 15.88 -28.89 16.09
CA GLN A 48 15.39 -29.28 17.42
C GLN A 48 15.76 -28.31 18.56
N PRO A 49 16.95 -27.67 18.61
CA PRO A 49 17.25 -26.67 19.65
C PRO A 49 16.27 -25.49 19.65
N LEU A 50 15.90 -24.98 18.47
CA LEU A 50 14.98 -23.85 18.31
C LEU A 50 13.55 -24.24 18.69
N ILE A 51 13.08 -25.42 18.27
CA ILE A 51 11.78 -25.97 18.69
C ILE A 51 11.75 -26.11 20.22
N SER A 52 12.83 -26.61 20.83
CA SER A 52 12.94 -26.73 22.28
C SER A 52 13.01 -25.39 23.02
N LEU A 53 13.34 -24.29 22.33
CA LEU A 53 13.35 -22.93 22.89
C LEU A 53 11.95 -22.29 22.78
N GLY A 54 11.30 -22.44 21.61
CA GLY A 54 9.92 -22.00 21.37
C GLY A 54 8.90 -22.67 22.31
N ALA A 55 9.13 -23.94 22.67
CA ALA A 55 8.34 -24.64 23.67
C ALA A 55 8.55 -24.15 25.13
N LYS A 56 9.47 -23.20 25.37
CA LYS A 56 9.79 -22.62 26.70
C LYS A 56 9.50 -21.12 26.79
N ARG A 57 9.61 -20.38 25.68
CA ARG A 57 9.22 -18.97 25.54
C ARG A 57 8.80 -18.66 24.10
N ALA A 58 8.02 -17.59 23.90
CA ALA A 58 7.88 -16.99 22.58
C ALA A 58 9.27 -16.63 22.02
N LEU A 59 9.51 -16.95 20.75
CA LEU A 59 10.80 -16.71 20.09
C LEU A 59 10.93 -15.24 19.66
N GLU A 60 12.00 -14.59 20.08
CA GLU A 60 12.33 -13.22 19.67
C GLU A 60 13.26 -13.19 18.44
N ARG A 61 13.42 -12.02 17.79
CA ARG A 61 14.32 -11.87 16.61
C ARG A 61 15.81 -12.07 16.93
N GLU A 62 16.17 -12.25 18.20
CA GLU A 62 17.53 -12.58 18.67
C GLU A 62 17.70 -14.12 18.84
N ASP A 63 16.59 -14.87 18.93
CA ASP A 63 16.55 -16.33 19.13
C ASP A 63 16.63 -17.15 17.83
N VAL A 64 16.64 -16.50 16.66
CA VAL A 64 16.67 -17.17 15.35
C VAL A 64 18.03 -16.96 14.68
N TRP A 65 18.66 -18.04 14.20
CA TRP A 65 19.93 -17.99 13.47
C TRP A 65 19.87 -17.01 12.28
N ALA A 66 21.02 -16.39 11.97
CA ALA A 66 21.17 -15.68 10.71
C ALA A 66 20.98 -16.63 9.51
N MET A 67 20.56 -16.12 8.35
CA MET A 67 20.48 -16.93 7.13
C MET A 67 21.87 -17.40 6.70
N SER A 68 21.97 -18.58 6.08
CA SER A 68 23.23 -19.04 5.47
C SER A 68 23.67 -18.04 4.40
N PRO A 69 24.98 -17.72 4.26
CA PRO A 69 25.48 -16.83 3.20
C PRO A 69 25.00 -17.23 1.79
N GLU A 70 24.87 -18.54 1.55
CA GLU A 70 24.38 -19.15 0.31
C GLU A 70 22.92 -18.80 -0.03
N ASP A 71 22.08 -18.56 0.99
CA ASP A 71 20.67 -18.18 0.85
C ASP A 71 20.46 -16.65 0.90
N THR A 72 21.54 -15.85 0.96
CA THR A 72 21.41 -14.39 0.96
C THR A 72 21.08 -13.86 -0.43
N CYS A 73 20.22 -12.84 -0.50
CA CYS A 73 19.81 -12.25 -1.78
C CYS A 73 21.00 -11.79 -2.64
N LYS A 74 22.12 -11.36 -2.06
CA LYS A 74 23.34 -11.00 -2.82
C LYS A 74 23.89 -12.19 -3.62
N VAL A 75 24.15 -13.33 -2.96
CA VAL A 75 24.73 -14.52 -3.61
C VAL A 75 23.74 -15.16 -4.60
N LEU A 76 22.45 -15.16 -4.25
CA LEU A 76 21.38 -15.64 -5.13
C LEU A 76 21.23 -14.74 -6.38
N ARG A 77 21.32 -13.42 -6.21
CA ARG A 77 21.30 -12.43 -7.31
C ARG A 77 22.48 -12.63 -8.26
N GLU A 78 23.70 -12.77 -7.74
CA GLU A 78 24.90 -12.99 -8.57
C GLU A 78 24.82 -14.27 -9.41
N ARG A 79 24.13 -15.33 -8.92
CA ARG A 79 23.80 -16.52 -9.72
C ARG A 79 22.70 -16.26 -10.75
N PHE A 80 21.64 -15.55 -10.37
CA PHE A 80 20.44 -15.35 -11.18
C PHE A 80 20.61 -14.34 -12.30
N ASP A 81 21.10 -13.13 -12.00
CA ASP A 81 21.27 -12.05 -12.98
C ASP A 81 22.15 -12.59 -14.14
N LYS A 82 23.23 -13.33 -13.83
CA LYS A 82 24.07 -14.04 -14.82
C LYS A 82 23.30 -15.02 -15.73
N GLU A 83 22.42 -15.85 -15.17
CA GLU A 83 21.62 -16.80 -15.96
C GLU A 83 20.50 -16.11 -16.74
N LEU A 84 19.97 -15.00 -16.21
CA LEU A 84 18.98 -14.14 -16.87
C LEU A 84 19.60 -13.40 -18.05
N ASP A 85 20.78 -12.81 -17.90
CA ASP A 85 21.57 -12.20 -18.97
C ASP A 85 21.89 -13.23 -20.06
N THR A 86 22.29 -14.44 -19.68
CA THR A 86 22.52 -15.55 -20.60
C THR A 86 21.25 -15.97 -21.38
N VAL A 87 20.06 -15.79 -20.81
CA VAL A 87 18.77 -16.00 -21.50
C VAL A 87 18.40 -14.78 -22.36
N ASN A 88 18.67 -13.56 -21.90
CA ASN A 88 18.37 -12.31 -22.60
C ASN A 88 19.24 -12.12 -23.85
N SER A 89 20.52 -12.53 -23.80
CA SER A 89 21.45 -12.51 -24.94
C SER A 89 21.18 -13.61 -25.98
N SER A 90 20.25 -14.55 -25.72
CA SER A 90 19.83 -15.55 -26.71
C SER A 90 18.96 -14.91 -27.78
N ALA A 91 19.45 -14.87 -29.02
CA ALA A 91 18.67 -14.45 -30.19
C ALA A 91 17.52 -15.41 -30.54
N GLN A 92 17.50 -16.62 -29.98
CA GLN A 92 16.38 -17.55 -30.13
C GLN A 92 15.30 -17.28 -29.06
N PRO A 93 14.01 -17.16 -29.44
CA PRO A 93 12.92 -17.01 -28.48
C PRO A 93 12.81 -18.24 -27.57
N PRO A 94 12.35 -18.08 -26.32
CA PRO A 94 12.30 -19.19 -25.38
C PRO A 94 11.36 -20.31 -25.85
N PRO A 95 11.75 -21.59 -25.72
CA PRO A 95 10.96 -22.71 -26.21
C PRO A 95 9.59 -22.77 -25.51
N PHE A 96 8.56 -23.13 -26.28
CA PHE A 96 7.16 -23.23 -25.84
C PHE A 96 6.56 -21.94 -25.23
N GLY A 97 7.18 -20.77 -25.43
CA GLY A 97 6.67 -19.50 -24.90
C GLY A 97 6.82 -19.35 -23.38
N ILE A 98 7.76 -20.08 -22.77
CA ILE A 98 8.06 -19.98 -21.33
C ILE A 98 8.74 -18.62 -21.05
N PRO A 99 8.29 -17.83 -20.05
CA PRO A 99 8.92 -16.55 -19.70
C PRO A 99 10.42 -16.69 -19.37
N ARG A 100 11.23 -15.68 -19.75
CA ARG A 100 12.70 -15.72 -19.58
C ARG A 100 13.09 -15.84 -18.12
N VAL A 101 12.42 -15.09 -17.25
CA VAL A 101 12.52 -15.19 -15.78
C VAL A 101 12.36 -16.63 -15.28
N ALA A 102 11.36 -17.38 -15.77
CA ALA A 102 11.13 -18.75 -15.34
C ALA A 102 12.27 -19.70 -15.76
N ILE A 103 12.83 -19.51 -16.96
CA ILE A 103 14.00 -20.27 -17.43
C ILE A 103 15.23 -19.92 -16.57
N ALA A 104 15.47 -18.65 -16.29
CA ALA A 104 16.58 -18.20 -15.45
C ALA A 104 16.50 -18.76 -14.02
N LEU A 105 15.31 -18.79 -13.40
CA LEU A 105 15.10 -19.42 -12.09
C LEU A 105 15.39 -20.93 -12.12
N VAL A 106 14.87 -21.67 -13.12
CA VAL A 106 15.09 -23.11 -13.24
C VAL A 106 16.56 -23.44 -13.49
N LYS A 107 17.28 -22.65 -14.30
CA LYS A 107 18.74 -22.79 -14.44
C LYS A 107 19.49 -22.49 -13.15
N THR A 108 19.09 -21.42 -12.45
CA THR A 108 19.72 -20.98 -11.20
C THR A 108 19.70 -22.07 -10.14
N PHE A 109 18.55 -22.73 -9.94
CA PHE A 109 18.35 -23.76 -8.91
C PHE A 109 18.35 -25.20 -9.46
N ARG A 110 19.00 -25.45 -10.60
CA ARG A 110 18.94 -26.73 -11.33
C ARG A 110 19.45 -27.94 -10.55
N GLN A 111 20.41 -27.75 -9.63
CA GLN A 111 20.98 -28.86 -8.84
C GLN A 111 20.03 -29.23 -7.70
N GLU A 112 19.49 -28.21 -7.05
CA GLU A 112 18.55 -28.27 -5.95
C GLU A 112 17.22 -28.90 -6.41
N ILE A 113 16.73 -28.50 -7.59
CA ILE A 113 15.57 -29.10 -8.27
C ILE A 113 15.84 -30.58 -8.62
N ALA A 114 17.02 -30.93 -9.13
CA ALA A 114 17.36 -32.31 -9.45
C ALA A 114 17.40 -33.21 -8.19
N VAL A 115 17.82 -32.68 -7.03
CA VAL A 115 17.77 -33.39 -5.74
C VAL A 115 16.33 -33.64 -5.28
N VAL A 116 15.40 -32.71 -5.50
CA VAL A 116 13.96 -32.93 -5.23
C VAL A 116 13.44 -34.10 -6.09
N PHE A 117 13.63 -34.04 -7.41
CA PHE A 117 13.20 -35.10 -8.32
C PHE A 117 13.80 -36.48 -7.97
N ALA A 118 15.10 -36.55 -7.66
CA ALA A 118 15.74 -37.79 -7.26
C ALA A 118 15.16 -38.35 -5.95
N SER A 119 14.90 -37.48 -4.96
CA SER A 119 14.36 -37.86 -3.66
C SER A 119 12.91 -38.38 -3.76
N ASP A 120 12.06 -37.70 -4.53
CA ASP A 120 10.68 -38.13 -4.75
C ASP A 120 10.60 -39.42 -5.60
N LEU A 121 11.51 -39.64 -6.55
CA LEU A 121 11.61 -40.92 -7.27
C LEU A 121 12.00 -42.07 -6.34
N VAL A 122 12.90 -41.84 -5.37
CA VAL A 122 13.23 -42.83 -4.33
C VAL A 122 12.03 -43.09 -3.40
N PHE A 123 11.23 -42.07 -3.08
CA PHE A 123 9.97 -42.26 -2.34
C PHE A 123 8.95 -43.11 -3.12
N ILE A 124 8.75 -42.86 -4.42
CA ILE A 124 7.85 -43.66 -5.28
C ILE A 124 8.35 -45.11 -5.37
N ALA A 125 9.65 -45.32 -5.60
CA ALA A 125 10.25 -46.65 -5.68
C ALA A 125 10.18 -47.42 -4.35
N GLY A 126 10.45 -46.75 -3.21
CA GLY A 126 10.31 -47.34 -1.88
C GLY A 126 8.87 -47.69 -1.53
N SER A 127 7.91 -46.85 -1.94
CA SER A 127 6.47 -47.13 -1.79
C SER A 127 6.02 -48.33 -2.62
N ALA A 128 6.55 -48.48 -3.84
CA ALA A 128 6.31 -49.65 -4.69
C ALA A 128 6.89 -50.93 -4.08
N LEU A 129 8.14 -50.87 -3.59
CA LEU A 129 8.80 -52.00 -2.89
C LEU A 129 8.03 -52.45 -1.66
N LEU A 130 7.38 -51.53 -0.94
CA LEU A 130 6.56 -51.83 0.23
C LEU A 130 5.46 -52.87 -0.07
N SER A 131 4.87 -52.83 -1.27
CA SER A 131 3.81 -53.75 -1.70
C SER A 131 4.29 -55.20 -1.77
N PHE A 132 5.46 -55.42 -2.39
CA PHE A 132 6.09 -56.75 -2.46
C PHE A 132 6.50 -57.27 -1.07
N PHE A 133 6.89 -56.39 -0.15
CA PHE A 133 7.19 -56.81 1.23
C PHE A 133 5.93 -57.17 2.03
N VAL A 134 4.82 -56.46 1.85
CA VAL A 134 3.50 -56.83 2.44
C VAL A 134 3.09 -58.21 1.95
N GLU A 135 3.14 -58.44 0.64
CA GLU A 135 2.83 -59.73 0.02
C GLU A 135 3.74 -60.86 0.52
N ALA A 136 5.06 -60.63 0.55
CA ALA A 136 6.03 -61.63 1.03
C ALA A 136 5.84 -62.01 2.51
N ILE A 137 5.41 -61.08 3.36
CA ILE A 137 5.03 -61.36 4.75
C ILE A 137 3.76 -62.21 4.80
N LEU A 138 2.76 -61.89 3.98
CA LEU A 138 1.48 -62.60 3.92
C LEU A 138 1.64 -64.03 3.37
N ASP A 139 2.47 -64.24 2.36
CA ASP A 139 2.83 -65.58 1.88
C ASP A 139 3.56 -66.39 2.97
N TYR A 140 4.54 -65.78 3.67
CA TYR A 140 5.22 -66.43 4.80
C TYR A 140 4.25 -66.83 5.92
N LEU A 141 3.25 -66.00 6.22
CA LEU A 141 2.21 -66.29 7.22
C LEU A 141 1.20 -67.37 6.77
N ASN A 142 1.23 -67.79 5.51
CA ASN A 142 0.40 -68.86 4.94
C ASN A 142 1.26 -70.08 4.48
N ASP A 143 2.46 -70.23 5.04
CA ASP A 143 3.44 -71.30 4.73
C ASP A 143 3.84 -71.41 3.25
N ARG A 144 3.81 -70.29 2.52
CA ARG A 144 4.19 -70.20 1.09
C ARG A 144 5.61 -69.70 0.90
N SER A 145 6.21 -70.09 -0.22
CA SER A 145 7.51 -69.58 -0.67
C SER A 145 7.40 -68.15 -1.19
N ASN A 146 7.76 -67.17 -0.38
CA ASN A 146 7.76 -65.76 -0.79
C ASN A 146 8.81 -65.44 -1.88
N LEU A 147 8.56 -64.36 -2.63
CA LEU A 147 9.36 -63.85 -3.75
C LEU A 147 10.86 -63.66 -3.43
N PHE A 148 11.19 -63.32 -2.18
CA PHE A 148 12.58 -63.06 -1.74
C PHE A 148 13.32 -64.30 -1.23
N GLY A 149 12.64 -65.46 -1.09
CA GLY A 149 13.22 -66.69 -0.52
C GLY A 149 13.56 -66.60 0.98
N ILE A 150 13.06 -65.58 1.69
CA ILE A 150 13.44 -65.30 3.08
C ILE A 150 12.60 -66.16 4.04
N LYS A 151 13.27 -67.06 4.77
CA LYS A 151 12.64 -68.02 5.71
C LYS A 151 12.31 -67.46 7.10
N SER A 152 12.28 -66.14 7.28
CA SER A 152 12.01 -65.50 8.58
C SER A 152 11.17 -64.25 8.41
N GLY A 153 9.93 -64.29 8.90
CA GLY A 153 9.00 -63.16 8.88
C GLY A 153 9.53 -61.92 9.61
N TYR A 154 10.32 -62.10 10.67
CA TYR A 154 10.95 -60.98 11.39
C TYR A 154 11.92 -60.19 10.50
N VAL A 155 12.67 -60.86 9.63
CA VAL A 155 13.56 -60.19 8.67
C VAL A 155 12.77 -59.39 7.64
N LEU A 156 11.67 -59.96 7.12
CA LEU A 156 10.77 -59.26 6.20
C LEU A 156 10.13 -58.01 6.83
N VAL A 157 9.69 -58.09 8.10
CA VAL A 157 9.13 -56.94 8.85
C VAL A 157 10.19 -55.84 9.08
N VAL A 158 11.43 -56.20 9.39
CA VAL A 158 12.54 -55.23 9.54
C VAL A 158 12.87 -54.56 8.20
N LEU A 159 12.92 -55.31 7.10
CA LEU A 159 13.15 -54.76 5.76
C LEU A 159 12.02 -53.82 5.33
N LEU A 160 10.75 -54.23 5.51
CA LEU A 160 9.58 -53.40 5.27
C LEU A 160 9.65 -52.07 6.04
N SER A 161 10.00 -52.14 7.33
CA SER A 161 10.09 -50.96 8.21
C SER A 161 11.22 -50.02 7.77
N LEU A 162 12.37 -50.56 7.36
CA LEU A 162 13.51 -49.78 6.89
C LEU A 162 13.24 -49.12 5.53
N VAL A 163 12.57 -49.81 4.61
CA VAL A 163 12.15 -49.24 3.31
C VAL A 163 11.11 -48.14 3.50
N ALA A 164 10.11 -48.34 4.37
CA ALA A 164 9.13 -47.31 4.69
C ALA A 164 9.78 -46.05 5.31
N LEU A 165 10.73 -46.25 6.22
CA LEU A 165 11.47 -45.16 6.86
C LEU A 165 12.28 -44.34 5.84
N ILE A 166 13.03 -45.01 4.96
CA ILE A 166 13.84 -44.34 3.93
C ILE A 166 12.94 -43.59 2.93
N ALA A 167 11.86 -44.22 2.45
CA ALA A 167 10.92 -43.58 1.53
C ALA A 167 10.32 -42.30 2.13
N MET A 168 9.83 -42.36 3.37
CA MET A 168 9.26 -41.20 4.07
C MET A 168 10.32 -40.13 4.38
N MET A 169 11.56 -40.50 4.72
CA MET A 169 12.67 -39.56 4.89
C MET A 169 12.99 -38.82 3.59
N CYS A 170 13.06 -39.53 2.45
CA CYS A 170 13.30 -38.91 1.14
C CYS A 170 12.18 -37.92 0.75
N PHE A 171 10.91 -38.27 0.99
CA PHE A 171 9.77 -37.37 0.73
C PHE A 171 9.82 -36.09 1.59
N ASN A 172 10.10 -36.20 2.89
CA ASN A 172 10.20 -35.02 3.76
C ASN A 172 11.43 -34.16 3.41
N PHE A 173 12.54 -34.78 3.00
CA PHE A 173 13.72 -34.05 2.52
C PHE A 173 13.45 -33.34 1.18
N ALA A 174 12.76 -33.98 0.24
CA ALA A 174 12.30 -33.37 -1.01
C ALA A 174 11.43 -32.14 -0.73
N TRP A 175 10.46 -32.27 0.18
CA TRP A 175 9.61 -31.16 0.63
C TRP A 175 10.41 -30.00 1.25
N PHE A 176 11.39 -30.29 2.10
CA PHE A 176 12.26 -29.27 2.70
C PHE A 176 13.11 -28.53 1.66
N ILE A 177 13.79 -29.25 0.76
CA ILE A 177 14.61 -28.63 -0.29
C ILE A 177 13.72 -27.81 -1.25
N SER A 178 12.56 -28.35 -1.64
CA SER A 178 11.58 -27.63 -2.47
C SER A 178 11.09 -26.33 -1.81
N SER A 179 10.83 -26.37 -0.49
CA SER A 179 10.45 -25.19 0.29
C SER A 179 11.59 -24.16 0.38
N ARG A 180 12.83 -24.57 0.66
CA ARG A 180 14.02 -23.69 0.68
C ARG A 180 14.22 -23.01 -0.69
N VAL A 181 14.17 -23.78 -1.78
CA VAL A 181 14.27 -23.23 -3.15
C VAL A 181 13.14 -22.26 -3.43
N GLY A 182 11.90 -22.57 -3.04
CA GLY A 182 10.76 -21.67 -3.20
C GLY A 182 10.94 -20.32 -2.47
N VAL A 183 11.41 -20.34 -1.21
CA VAL A 183 11.70 -19.11 -0.44
C VAL A 183 12.83 -18.30 -1.09
N ASN A 184 13.86 -18.97 -1.60
CA ASN A 184 14.98 -18.34 -2.29
C ASN A 184 14.52 -17.69 -3.61
N MET A 185 13.72 -18.39 -4.43
CA MET A 185 13.10 -17.82 -5.64
C MET A 185 12.23 -16.60 -5.31
N ARG A 186 11.39 -16.68 -4.26
CA ARG A 186 10.57 -15.55 -3.80
C ARG A 186 11.42 -14.34 -3.39
N SER A 187 12.45 -14.55 -2.59
CA SER A 187 13.31 -13.47 -2.08
C SER A 187 14.12 -12.79 -3.19
N LEU A 188 14.53 -13.58 -4.18
CA LEU A 188 15.24 -13.14 -5.39
C LEU A 188 14.35 -12.33 -6.34
N LEU A 189 13.11 -12.78 -6.59
CA LEU A 189 12.16 -12.01 -7.40
C LEU A 189 11.74 -10.70 -6.71
N LEU A 190 11.62 -10.71 -5.38
CA LEU A 190 11.32 -9.51 -4.60
C LEU A 190 12.42 -8.46 -4.76
N ASP A 191 13.68 -8.89 -4.71
CA ASP A 191 14.86 -8.06 -4.97
C ASP A 191 14.88 -7.49 -6.39
N ALA A 192 14.61 -8.33 -7.40
CA ALA A 192 14.58 -7.90 -8.80
C ALA A 192 13.46 -6.87 -9.08
N VAL A 193 12.23 -7.13 -8.58
CA VAL A 193 11.09 -6.21 -8.72
C VAL A 193 11.35 -4.89 -7.97
N TYR A 194 11.95 -4.94 -6.79
CA TYR A 194 12.31 -3.75 -6.02
C TYR A 194 13.39 -2.92 -6.74
N ARG A 195 14.50 -3.55 -7.19
CA ARG A 195 15.54 -2.87 -7.99
C ARG A 195 14.95 -2.19 -9.24
N LYS A 196 14.12 -2.91 -10.00
CA LYS A 196 13.47 -2.38 -11.20
C LYS A 196 12.56 -1.20 -10.90
N SER A 197 11.78 -1.26 -9.82
CA SER A 197 10.84 -0.19 -9.45
C SER A 197 11.51 1.17 -9.20
N LEU A 198 12.77 1.17 -8.73
CA LEU A 198 13.58 2.37 -8.52
C LEU A 198 14.11 2.98 -9.84
N LEU A 199 14.10 2.21 -10.93
CA LEU A 199 14.68 2.59 -12.24
C LEU A 199 13.62 2.75 -13.34
N LEU A 200 12.32 2.52 -13.06
CA LEU A 200 11.25 2.69 -14.06
C LEU A 200 11.20 4.13 -14.59
N SER A 201 11.19 4.27 -15.92
CA SER A 201 10.86 5.53 -16.58
C SER A 201 9.46 6.02 -16.20
N SER A 202 9.19 7.34 -16.27
CA SER A 202 7.86 7.87 -15.95
C SER A 202 6.74 7.25 -16.81
N LYS A 203 7.05 6.91 -18.07
CA LYS A 203 6.15 6.16 -18.97
C LYS A 203 5.84 4.75 -18.44
N ALA A 204 6.85 4.00 -17.99
CA ALA A 204 6.65 2.70 -17.38
C ALA A 204 5.95 2.80 -16.00
N ARG A 205 6.22 3.85 -15.23
CA ARG A 205 5.62 4.15 -13.92
C ARG A 205 4.14 4.58 -14.02
N GLN A 206 3.72 5.16 -15.15
CA GLN A 206 2.30 5.40 -15.47
C GLN A 206 1.54 4.12 -15.80
N LYS A 207 2.20 3.13 -16.43
CA LYS A 207 1.61 1.80 -16.69
C LYS A 207 1.53 0.99 -15.38
N TYR A 208 2.68 0.82 -14.71
CA TYR A 208 2.80 0.02 -13.50
C TYR A 208 2.64 0.90 -12.25
N THR A 209 1.38 1.12 -11.86
CA THR A 209 1.04 1.87 -10.64
C THR A 209 1.58 1.18 -9.39
N SER A 210 1.66 1.91 -8.27
CA SER A 210 2.05 1.36 -6.96
C SER A 210 1.17 0.16 -6.54
N GLY A 211 -0.10 0.13 -6.95
CA GLY A 211 -1.01 -1.00 -6.72
C GLY A 211 -0.66 -2.23 -7.56
N GLU A 212 -0.25 -2.05 -8.82
CA GLU A 212 0.23 -3.15 -9.64
C GLU A 212 1.56 -3.72 -9.13
N ILE A 213 2.51 -2.86 -8.75
CA ILE A 213 3.81 -3.29 -8.19
C ILE A 213 3.59 -4.05 -6.88
N MET A 214 2.71 -3.56 -6.00
CA MET A 214 2.31 -4.30 -4.79
C MET A 214 1.61 -5.63 -5.12
N THR A 215 0.87 -5.74 -6.22
CA THR A 215 0.26 -7.00 -6.68
C THR A 215 1.30 -7.99 -7.18
N LEU A 216 2.31 -7.53 -7.93
CA LEU A 216 3.46 -8.36 -8.31
C LEU A 216 4.15 -8.92 -7.06
N VAL A 217 4.47 -8.04 -6.11
CA VAL A 217 5.18 -8.36 -4.86
C VAL A 217 4.40 -9.32 -3.96
N SER A 218 3.10 -9.09 -3.76
CA SER A 218 2.31 -9.82 -2.75
C SER A 218 1.56 -11.03 -3.29
N VAL A 219 1.33 -11.13 -4.61
CA VAL A 219 0.50 -12.20 -5.20
C VAL A 219 1.26 -13.00 -6.25
N ASP A 220 1.93 -12.36 -7.21
CA ASP A 220 2.58 -13.10 -8.31
C ASP A 220 3.86 -13.80 -7.87
N ILE A 221 4.68 -13.17 -7.01
CA ILE A 221 5.86 -13.85 -6.43
C ILE A 221 5.46 -15.06 -5.58
N ASP A 222 4.35 -14.99 -4.83
CA ASP A 222 3.83 -16.13 -4.07
C ASP A 222 3.22 -17.23 -4.95
N ARG A 223 2.74 -16.92 -6.16
CA ARG A 223 2.42 -17.97 -7.15
C ARG A 223 3.67 -18.75 -7.54
N VAL A 224 4.82 -18.10 -7.74
CA VAL A 224 6.09 -18.78 -8.06
C VAL A 224 6.56 -19.67 -6.91
N PHE A 225 6.43 -19.23 -5.65
CA PHE A 225 6.68 -20.06 -4.48
C PHE A 225 5.85 -21.35 -4.48
N ASN A 226 4.52 -21.24 -4.66
CA ASN A 226 3.63 -22.40 -4.72
C ASN A 226 3.90 -23.28 -5.94
N GLY A 227 4.29 -22.69 -7.08
CA GLY A 227 4.74 -23.39 -8.28
C GLY A 227 5.98 -24.25 -8.05
N MET A 228 6.95 -23.79 -7.28
CA MET A 228 8.10 -24.60 -6.88
C MET A 228 7.68 -25.75 -5.95
N MET A 229 6.80 -25.48 -4.97
CA MET A 229 6.35 -26.51 -4.01
C MET A 229 5.54 -27.64 -4.67
N ASN A 230 4.56 -27.31 -5.50
CA ASN A 230 3.60 -28.27 -6.07
C ASN A 230 3.93 -28.69 -7.52
N GLY A 231 4.71 -27.90 -8.26
CA GLY A 231 5.04 -28.14 -9.67
C GLY A 231 5.76 -29.46 -9.99
N PRO A 232 6.73 -29.95 -9.18
CA PRO A 232 7.40 -31.24 -9.43
C PRO A 232 6.41 -32.41 -9.54
N TRP A 233 5.30 -32.35 -8.78
CA TRP A 233 4.27 -33.40 -8.78
C TRP A 233 3.46 -33.48 -10.09
N VAL A 234 3.52 -32.48 -10.97
CA VAL A 234 2.99 -32.56 -12.34
C VAL A 234 3.72 -33.63 -13.16
N PHE A 235 5.01 -33.81 -12.92
CA PHE A 235 5.86 -34.78 -13.64
C PHE A 235 6.02 -36.10 -12.88
N LEU A 236 6.06 -36.06 -11.54
CA LEU A 236 6.23 -37.24 -10.69
C LEU A 236 4.96 -38.09 -10.56
N ALA A 237 3.76 -37.48 -10.53
CA ALA A 237 2.52 -38.25 -10.37
C ALA A 237 2.24 -39.22 -11.55
N PRO A 238 2.44 -38.86 -12.83
CA PRO A 238 2.38 -39.82 -13.95
C PRO A 238 3.31 -41.03 -13.79
N VAL A 239 4.49 -40.87 -13.18
CA VAL A 239 5.41 -41.98 -12.88
C VAL A 239 4.80 -42.88 -11.80
N GLY A 240 4.30 -42.31 -10.70
CA GLY A 240 3.59 -43.06 -9.65
C GLY A 240 2.34 -43.79 -10.17
N PHE A 241 1.60 -43.19 -11.09
CA PHE A 241 0.45 -43.81 -11.77
C PHE A 241 0.87 -45.00 -12.63
N THR A 242 1.89 -44.84 -13.47
CA THR A 242 2.44 -45.91 -14.32
C THR A 242 2.95 -47.07 -13.47
N VAL A 243 3.70 -46.78 -12.40
CA VAL A 243 4.17 -47.78 -11.43
C VAL A 243 2.99 -48.51 -10.78
N THR A 244 1.93 -47.81 -10.36
CA THR A 244 0.74 -48.43 -9.76
C THR A 244 0.04 -49.38 -10.74
N VAL A 245 -0.16 -48.98 -11.99
CA VAL A 245 -0.77 -49.84 -13.04
C VAL A 245 0.11 -51.07 -13.33
N VAL A 246 1.43 -50.90 -13.41
CA VAL A 246 2.37 -52.03 -13.61
C VAL A 246 2.34 -52.99 -12.42
N LEU A 247 2.28 -52.49 -11.18
CA LEU A 247 2.15 -53.34 -9.99
C LEU A 247 0.84 -54.15 -10.01
N ILE A 248 -0.30 -53.54 -10.38
CA ILE A 248 -1.57 -54.27 -10.53
C ILE A 248 -1.44 -55.37 -11.60
N GLY A 249 -0.77 -55.08 -12.72
CA GLY A 249 -0.61 -56.05 -13.82
C GLY A 249 0.34 -57.21 -13.52
N VAL A 250 1.27 -57.03 -12.58
CA VAL A 250 2.25 -58.06 -12.15
C VAL A 250 1.76 -58.86 -10.96
N LEU A 251 1.04 -58.25 -10.01
CA LEU A 251 0.61 -58.88 -8.75
C LEU A 251 -0.83 -59.41 -8.76
N PHE A 252 -1.64 -59.00 -9.73
CA PHE A 252 -3.05 -59.41 -9.86
C PHE A 252 -3.32 -60.00 -11.24
N ASP A 253 -3.63 -59.14 -12.22
CA ASP A 253 -3.98 -59.57 -13.57
C ASP A 253 -3.78 -58.42 -14.58
N PRO A 254 -3.17 -58.65 -15.75
CA PRO A 254 -3.04 -57.63 -16.79
C PRO A 254 -4.37 -57.03 -17.26
N LEU A 255 -5.48 -57.77 -17.23
CA LEU A 255 -6.80 -57.26 -17.60
C LEU A 255 -7.35 -56.28 -16.56
N ALA A 256 -7.10 -56.54 -15.28
CA ALA A 256 -7.44 -55.60 -14.20
C ALA A 256 -6.62 -54.30 -14.34
N ALA A 257 -5.31 -54.41 -14.60
CA ALA A 257 -4.45 -53.25 -14.83
C ALA A 257 -4.89 -52.39 -16.04
N LEU A 258 -5.37 -53.01 -17.13
CA LEU A 258 -5.92 -52.28 -18.27
C LEU A 258 -7.25 -51.57 -17.94
N ALA A 259 -8.11 -52.18 -17.12
CA ALA A 259 -9.33 -51.54 -16.64
C ALA A 259 -9.05 -50.37 -15.70
N ASP A 260 -8.08 -50.52 -14.79
CA ASP A 260 -7.64 -49.47 -13.87
C ASP A 260 -6.92 -48.32 -14.60
N LEU A 261 -6.13 -48.62 -15.63
CA LEU A 261 -5.54 -47.62 -16.53
C LEU A 261 -6.62 -46.80 -17.26
N LEU A 262 -7.66 -47.47 -17.78
CA LEU A 262 -8.79 -46.81 -18.43
C LEU A 262 -9.57 -45.93 -17.44
N LEU A 263 -9.85 -46.44 -16.24
CA LEU A 263 -10.50 -45.69 -15.16
C LEU A 263 -9.70 -44.44 -14.80
N LEU A 264 -8.38 -44.57 -14.63
CA LEU A 264 -7.50 -43.46 -14.27
C LEU A 264 -7.42 -42.40 -15.37
N ILE A 265 -7.36 -42.81 -16.65
CA ILE A 265 -7.42 -41.88 -17.79
C ILE A 265 -8.75 -41.11 -17.80
N VAL A 266 -9.88 -41.78 -17.55
CA VAL A 266 -11.21 -41.13 -17.47
C VAL A 266 -11.28 -40.15 -16.30
N VAL A 267 -10.82 -40.56 -15.10
CA VAL A 267 -10.76 -39.70 -13.91
C VAL A 267 -9.89 -38.46 -14.14
N LEU A 268 -8.69 -38.63 -14.70
CA LEU A 268 -7.76 -37.51 -14.96
C LEU A 268 -8.31 -36.58 -16.06
N ALA A 269 -8.99 -37.11 -17.08
CA ALA A 269 -9.64 -36.29 -18.10
C ALA A 269 -10.81 -35.46 -17.54
N ILE A 270 -11.63 -36.06 -16.66
CA ILE A 270 -12.69 -35.34 -15.93
C ILE A 270 -12.08 -34.29 -15.00
N SER A 271 -11.05 -34.64 -14.24
CA SER A 271 -10.36 -33.72 -13.33
C SER A 271 -9.72 -32.55 -14.07
N PHE A 272 -9.06 -32.77 -15.21
CA PHE A 272 -8.52 -31.71 -16.05
C PHE A 272 -9.61 -30.79 -16.63
N SER A 273 -10.75 -31.36 -17.04
CA SER A 273 -11.93 -30.60 -17.48
C SER A 273 -12.52 -29.74 -16.35
N LEU A 274 -12.59 -30.27 -15.12
CA LEU A 274 -12.97 -29.52 -13.93
C LEU A 274 -11.93 -28.44 -13.59
N ALA A 275 -10.63 -28.73 -13.62
CA ALA A 275 -9.55 -27.77 -13.38
C ALA A 275 -9.62 -26.59 -14.36
N LYS A 276 -9.88 -26.85 -15.65
CA LYS A 276 -10.12 -25.79 -16.64
C LYS A 276 -11.34 -24.92 -16.29
N ARG A 277 -12.43 -25.53 -15.82
CA ARG A 277 -13.65 -24.81 -15.36
C ARG A 277 -13.44 -24.02 -14.07
N ILE A 278 -12.64 -24.54 -13.13
CA ILE A 278 -12.19 -23.84 -11.92
C ILE A 278 -11.36 -22.61 -12.33
N GLY A 279 -10.44 -22.78 -13.28
CA GLY A 279 -9.64 -21.69 -13.86
C GLY A 279 -10.50 -20.58 -14.48
N THR A 280 -11.51 -20.93 -15.29
CA THR A 280 -12.44 -19.91 -15.84
C THR A 280 -13.28 -19.25 -14.76
N ALA A 281 -13.82 -20.00 -13.80
CA ALA A 281 -14.60 -19.44 -12.69
C ALA A 281 -13.76 -18.48 -11.81
N ARG A 282 -12.45 -18.74 -11.65
CA ARG A 282 -11.53 -17.84 -10.95
C ARG A 282 -11.20 -16.58 -11.76
N ARG A 283 -11.09 -16.68 -13.10
CA ARG A 283 -10.95 -15.51 -13.99
C ARG A 283 -12.20 -14.63 -14.00
N GLU A 284 -13.39 -15.20 -13.89
CA GLU A 284 -14.65 -14.45 -13.70
C GLU A 284 -14.74 -13.77 -12.32
N LEU A 285 -14.09 -14.33 -11.29
CA LEU A 285 -14.15 -13.86 -9.90
C LEU A 285 -13.18 -12.70 -9.59
N LEU A 286 -11.99 -12.71 -10.21
CA LEU A 286 -10.93 -11.73 -9.92
C LEU A 286 -11.36 -10.27 -10.14
N PRO A 287 -11.95 -9.86 -11.28
CA PRO A 287 -12.35 -8.46 -11.50
C PRO A 287 -13.37 -7.95 -10.48
N VAL A 288 -14.32 -8.78 -10.06
CA VAL A 288 -15.33 -8.41 -9.05
C VAL A 288 -14.70 -8.26 -7.66
N THR A 289 -13.66 -9.06 -7.38
CA THR A 289 -12.89 -8.97 -6.13
C THR A 289 -12.05 -7.69 -6.09
N GLU A 290 -11.41 -7.36 -7.21
CA GLU A 290 -10.61 -6.15 -7.43
C GLU A 290 -11.49 -4.89 -7.36
N GLU A 291 -12.63 -4.88 -8.05
CA GLU A 291 -13.61 -3.78 -7.99
C GLU A 291 -14.10 -3.53 -6.57
N ARG A 292 -14.47 -4.58 -5.81
CA ARG A 292 -14.88 -4.41 -4.42
C ARG A 292 -13.75 -3.84 -3.57
N LEU A 293 -12.52 -4.34 -3.70
CA LEU A 293 -11.36 -3.82 -2.95
C LEU A 293 -11.13 -2.33 -3.24
N ARG A 294 -11.19 -1.94 -4.51
CA ARG A 294 -11.02 -0.58 -5.02
C ARG A 294 -12.08 0.38 -4.46
N VAL A 295 -13.37 0.05 -4.62
CA VAL A 295 -14.50 0.84 -4.08
C VAL A 295 -14.46 0.90 -2.54
N THR A 296 -14.04 -0.18 -1.86
CA THR A 296 -13.86 -0.16 -0.39
C THR A 296 -12.72 0.79 0.01
N SER A 297 -11.62 0.82 -0.73
CA SER A 297 -10.48 1.70 -0.46
C SER A 297 -10.83 3.18 -0.69
N GLU A 298 -11.51 3.50 -1.80
CA GLU A 298 -12.01 4.84 -2.09
C GLU A 298 -12.97 5.33 -1.00
N ALA A 299 -13.88 4.48 -0.55
CA ALA A 299 -14.81 4.79 0.55
C ALA A 299 -14.09 5.10 1.88
N LEU A 300 -13.00 4.39 2.18
CA LEU A 300 -12.20 4.62 3.39
C LEU A 300 -11.32 5.88 3.27
N GLN A 301 -10.73 6.14 2.10
CA GLN A 301 -9.98 7.38 1.84
C GLN A 301 -10.91 8.61 1.89
N GLY A 302 -12.12 8.50 1.32
CA GLY A 302 -13.14 9.54 1.32
C GLY A 302 -14.02 9.64 2.58
N ILE A 303 -13.73 8.87 3.65
CA ILE A 303 -14.68 8.63 4.75
C ILE A 303 -15.25 9.90 5.42
N ARG A 304 -14.45 10.98 5.52
CA ARG A 304 -14.92 12.28 6.02
C ARG A 304 -16.03 12.86 5.14
N VAL A 305 -15.79 12.89 3.83
CA VAL A 305 -16.74 13.37 2.82
C VAL A 305 -18.00 12.50 2.81
N THR A 306 -17.85 11.17 2.85
CA THR A 306 -18.98 10.24 2.96
C THR A 306 -19.86 10.53 4.18
N LYS A 307 -19.26 10.82 5.35
CA LYS A 307 -20.00 11.21 6.55
C LYS A 307 -20.65 12.59 6.43
N PHE A 308 -19.94 13.62 5.98
CA PHE A 308 -20.48 14.99 5.85
C PHE A 308 -21.69 15.06 4.91
N TYR A 309 -21.71 14.31 3.81
CA TYR A 309 -22.86 14.27 2.90
C TYR A 309 -23.93 13.22 3.27
N ALA A 310 -23.75 12.47 4.38
CA ALA A 310 -24.61 11.35 4.81
C ALA A 310 -24.68 10.16 3.81
N TRP A 311 -23.65 9.98 2.98
CA TRP A 311 -23.61 8.96 1.90
C TRP A 311 -23.29 7.53 2.38
N ASN A 312 -23.22 7.30 3.70
CA ASN A 312 -22.84 6.02 4.31
C ASN A 312 -23.65 4.83 3.75
N GLU A 313 -24.98 4.97 3.63
CA GLU A 313 -25.86 3.89 3.19
C GLU A 313 -25.76 3.58 1.69
N SER A 314 -25.62 4.61 0.83
CA SER A 314 -25.41 4.41 -0.61
C SER A 314 -24.07 3.71 -0.87
N VAL A 315 -23.00 4.16 -0.23
CA VAL A 315 -21.67 3.54 -0.34
C VAL A 315 -21.68 2.10 0.20
N ALA A 316 -22.33 1.85 1.34
CA ALA A 316 -22.50 0.49 1.86
C ALA A 316 -23.30 -0.39 0.89
N THR A 317 -24.40 0.10 0.33
CA THR A 317 -25.24 -0.63 -0.63
C THR A 317 -24.50 -0.93 -1.93
N ARG A 318 -23.68 0.00 -2.43
CA ARG A 318 -22.80 -0.21 -3.61
C ARG A 318 -21.82 -1.36 -3.33
N VAL A 319 -21.09 -1.32 -2.21
CA VAL A 319 -20.16 -2.39 -1.81
C VAL A 319 -20.87 -3.73 -1.58
N GLU A 320 -22.05 -3.72 -0.95
CA GLU A 320 -22.82 -4.94 -0.66
C GLU A 320 -23.38 -5.58 -1.93
N SER A 321 -23.81 -4.78 -2.92
CA SER A 321 -24.26 -5.29 -4.22
C SER A 321 -23.15 -6.01 -5.00
N ILE A 322 -21.94 -5.44 -5.03
CA ILE A 322 -20.73 -6.07 -5.62
C ILE A 322 -20.39 -7.35 -4.83
N ARG A 323 -20.43 -7.28 -3.49
CA ARG A 323 -20.17 -8.43 -2.61
C ARG A 323 -21.17 -9.58 -2.81
N ARG A 324 -22.45 -9.31 -3.12
CA ARG A 324 -23.44 -10.35 -3.45
C ARG A 324 -23.06 -11.10 -4.73
N GLU A 325 -22.53 -10.42 -5.74
CA GLU A 325 -22.03 -11.07 -6.97
C GLU A 325 -20.70 -11.80 -6.73
N GLU A 326 -19.77 -11.20 -5.98
CA GLU A 326 -18.50 -11.83 -5.56
C GLU A 326 -18.78 -13.17 -4.86
N VAL A 327 -19.69 -13.19 -3.89
CA VAL A 327 -20.11 -14.42 -3.16
C VAL A 327 -20.80 -15.42 -4.10
N ARG A 328 -21.59 -14.97 -5.09
CA ARG A 328 -22.20 -15.84 -6.10
C ARG A 328 -21.13 -16.54 -6.96
N ARG A 329 -20.07 -15.82 -7.37
CA ARG A 329 -18.92 -16.38 -8.10
C ARG A 329 -18.08 -17.31 -7.22
N TYR A 330 -17.79 -16.94 -5.97
CA TYR A 330 -17.11 -17.80 -4.99
C TYR A 330 -17.81 -19.15 -4.79
N ARG A 331 -19.15 -19.17 -4.66
CA ARG A 331 -19.92 -20.42 -4.54
C ARG A 331 -19.71 -21.34 -5.76
N ARG A 332 -19.73 -20.79 -6.98
CA ARG A 332 -19.47 -21.55 -8.23
C ARG A 332 -18.03 -22.07 -8.29
N PHE A 333 -17.06 -21.24 -7.93
CA PHE A 333 -15.64 -21.61 -7.88
C PHE A 333 -15.37 -22.75 -6.88
N HIS A 334 -15.78 -22.58 -5.62
CA HIS A 334 -15.54 -23.59 -4.59
C HIS A 334 -16.35 -24.87 -4.81
N PHE A 335 -17.58 -24.81 -5.35
CA PHE A 335 -18.32 -26.03 -5.68
C PHE A 335 -17.57 -26.90 -6.70
N LEU A 336 -17.00 -26.29 -7.75
CA LEU A 336 -16.16 -27.00 -8.72
C LEU A 336 -14.86 -27.54 -8.09
N GLN A 337 -14.24 -26.77 -7.19
CA GLN A 337 -13.04 -27.17 -6.45
C GLN A 337 -13.30 -28.37 -5.52
N ILE A 338 -14.40 -28.36 -4.77
CA ILE A 338 -14.84 -29.45 -3.89
C ILE A 338 -15.16 -30.70 -4.71
N LEU A 339 -15.91 -30.57 -5.82
CA LEU A 339 -16.24 -31.67 -6.71
C LEU A 339 -14.97 -32.34 -7.29
N ASN A 340 -13.99 -31.55 -7.72
CA ASN A 340 -12.71 -32.07 -8.20
C ASN A 340 -11.93 -32.78 -7.07
N SER A 341 -11.85 -32.16 -5.89
CA SER A 341 -11.11 -32.72 -4.74
C SER A 341 -11.74 -34.04 -4.25
N ALA A 342 -13.07 -34.14 -4.24
CA ALA A 342 -13.79 -35.35 -3.87
C ALA A 342 -13.61 -36.49 -4.88
N LEU A 343 -13.64 -36.19 -6.19
CA LEU A 343 -13.36 -37.16 -7.24
C LEU A 343 -11.95 -37.77 -7.07
N LEU A 344 -10.95 -36.93 -6.84
CA LEU A 344 -9.56 -37.33 -6.63
C LEU A 344 -9.41 -38.17 -5.34
N PHE A 345 -9.97 -37.71 -4.22
CA PHE A 345 -9.91 -38.42 -2.94
C PHE A 345 -10.55 -39.82 -3.00
N LEU A 346 -11.61 -40.01 -3.81
CA LEU A 346 -12.27 -41.29 -4.01
C LEU A 346 -11.60 -42.20 -5.06
N THR A 347 -10.69 -41.67 -5.89
CA THR A 347 -10.04 -42.42 -6.97
C THR A 347 -9.29 -43.68 -6.49
N PRO A 348 -8.52 -43.66 -5.37
CA PRO A 348 -7.94 -44.88 -4.79
C PRO A 348 -8.97 -45.98 -4.48
N THR A 349 -10.17 -45.60 -4.02
CA THR A 349 -11.26 -46.54 -3.71
C THR A 349 -11.92 -47.08 -4.98
N PHE A 350 -12.05 -46.27 -6.03
CA PHE A 350 -12.59 -46.71 -7.31
C PHE A 350 -11.64 -47.69 -8.03
N LEU A 351 -10.33 -47.43 -7.98
CA LEU A 351 -9.31 -48.38 -8.46
C LEU A 351 -9.45 -49.72 -7.71
N ALA A 352 -9.48 -49.70 -6.37
CA ALA A 352 -9.66 -50.93 -5.57
C ALA A 352 -10.91 -51.73 -5.99
N GLY A 353 -12.04 -51.04 -6.22
CA GLY A 353 -13.28 -51.66 -6.66
C GLY A 353 -13.20 -52.27 -8.07
N VAL A 354 -12.50 -51.62 -9.01
CA VAL A 354 -12.30 -52.12 -10.37
C VAL A 354 -11.31 -53.29 -10.39
N THR A 355 -10.17 -53.20 -9.70
CA THR A 355 -9.23 -54.33 -9.60
C THR A 355 -9.90 -55.58 -9.03
N VAL A 356 -10.63 -55.44 -7.90
CA VAL A 356 -11.35 -56.57 -7.28
C VAL A 356 -12.45 -57.10 -8.20
N GLY A 357 -13.25 -56.21 -8.81
CA GLY A 357 -14.36 -56.59 -9.68
C GLY A 357 -13.90 -57.41 -10.89
N VAL A 358 -12.89 -56.92 -11.61
CA VAL A 358 -12.33 -57.63 -12.78
C VAL A 358 -11.66 -58.94 -12.37
N TYR A 359 -10.88 -58.94 -11.28
CA TYR A 359 -10.21 -60.14 -10.80
C TYR A 359 -11.22 -61.23 -10.38
N VAL A 360 -12.26 -60.90 -9.60
CA VAL A 360 -13.29 -61.87 -9.18
C VAL A 360 -14.08 -62.42 -10.38
N ILE A 361 -14.37 -61.60 -11.40
CA ILE A 361 -15.09 -62.06 -12.61
C ILE A 361 -14.26 -63.06 -13.42
N TYR A 362 -12.93 -62.89 -13.49
CA TYR A 362 -12.06 -63.74 -14.31
C TYR A 362 -11.51 -64.96 -13.55
N GLN A 363 -11.09 -64.77 -12.29
CA GLN A 363 -10.41 -65.78 -11.46
C GLN A 363 -11.35 -66.47 -10.45
N GLY A 364 -12.62 -66.04 -10.36
CA GLY A 364 -13.67 -66.65 -9.54
C GLY A 364 -13.56 -66.49 -8.02
N SER A 365 -12.43 -65.99 -7.52
CA SER A 365 -12.18 -65.77 -6.08
C SER A 365 -11.16 -64.66 -5.88
N PHE A 366 -11.11 -64.06 -4.68
CA PHE A 366 -10.14 -63.03 -4.30
C PHE A 366 -9.68 -63.28 -2.86
N SER A 367 -8.38 -63.38 -2.64
CA SER A 367 -7.81 -63.83 -1.37
C SER A 367 -7.53 -62.70 -0.38
N VAL A 368 -7.39 -63.04 0.91
CA VAL A 368 -6.99 -62.08 1.96
C VAL A 368 -5.59 -61.52 1.71
N ILE A 369 -4.68 -62.31 1.14
CA ILE A 369 -3.33 -61.86 0.73
C ILE A 369 -3.47 -60.73 -0.29
N GLN A 370 -4.21 -61.00 -1.37
CA GLN A 370 -4.47 -60.04 -2.46
C GLN A 370 -5.19 -58.78 -1.96
N ALA A 371 -6.12 -58.89 -1.01
CA ALA A 371 -6.78 -57.74 -0.42
C ALA A 371 -5.81 -56.76 0.26
N PHE A 372 -4.87 -57.26 1.07
CA PHE A 372 -3.88 -56.41 1.73
C PHE A 372 -2.78 -55.91 0.79
N THR A 373 -2.32 -56.73 -0.15
CA THR A 373 -1.38 -56.30 -1.21
C THR A 373 -1.99 -55.18 -2.06
N LEU A 374 -3.28 -55.23 -2.37
CA LEU A 374 -3.97 -54.22 -3.19
C LEU A 374 -4.01 -52.85 -2.47
N VAL A 375 -4.28 -52.85 -1.16
CA VAL A 375 -4.24 -51.63 -0.33
C VAL A 375 -2.84 -51.02 -0.32
N ALA A 376 -1.78 -51.84 -0.30
CA ALA A 376 -0.41 -51.34 -0.40
C ALA A 376 -0.10 -50.72 -1.78
N VAL A 377 -0.43 -51.42 -2.87
CA VAL A 377 -0.21 -50.96 -4.25
C VAL A 377 -0.93 -49.63 -4.51
N ILE A 378 -2.19 -49.51 -4.11
CA ILE A 378 -3.01 -48.32 -4.36
C ILE A 378 -2.47 -47.08 -3.61
N ASN A 379 -1.86 -47.26 -2.43
CA ASN A 379 -1.28 -46.16 -1.67
C ASN A 379 -0.10 -45.48 -2.40
N VAL A 380 0.59 -46.16 -3.33
CA VAL A 380 1.66 -45.59 -4.16
C VAL A 380 1.13 -44.41 -5.00
N SER A 381 -0.07 -44.55 -5.56
CA SER A 381 -0.71 -43.49 -6.37
C SER A 381 -1.26 -42.33 -5.54
N ARG A 382 -1.61 -42.55 -4.26
CA ARG A 382 -2.46 -41.66 -3.45
C ARG A 382 -1.93 -40.22 -3.37
N GLN A 383 -0.62 -40.05 -3.16
CA GLN A 383 0.00 -38.73 -3.11
C GLN A 383 -0.03 -38.03 -4.49
N GLY A 384 0.24 -38.79 -5.56
CA GLY A 384 0.19 -38.28 -6.93
C GLY A 384 -1.21 -37.81 -7.34
N VAL A 385 -2.27 -38.57 -6.99
CA VAL A 385 -3.66 -38.21 -7.29
C VAL A 385 -4.04 -36.86 -6.66
N ASN A 386 -3.66 -36.63 -5.40
CA ASN A 386 -3.97 -35.39 -4.70
C ASN A 386 -3.10 -34.20 -5.18
N ALA A 387 -1.80 -34.43 -5.42
CA ALA A 387 -0.85 -33.37 -5.74
C ALA A 387 -0.91 -32.91 -7.21
N PHE A 388 -1.18 -33.82 -8.17
CA PHE A 388 -1.11 -33.52 -9.60
C PHE A 388 -2.00 -32.35 -10.05
N PRO A 389 -3.29 -32.25 -9.66
CA PRO A 389 -4.15 -31.15 -10.12
C PRO A 389 -3.86 -29.82 -9.43
N LEU A 390 -3.32 -29.85 -8.20
CA LEU A 390 -2.78 -28.66 -7.53
C LEU A 390 -1.51 -28.17 -8.25
N GLY A 391 -0.57 -29.07 -8.54
CA GLY A 391 0.64 -28.78 -9.30
C GLY A 391 0.34 -28.17 -10.67
N ILE A 392 -0.66 -28.69 -11.40
CA ILE A 392 -1.10 -28.10 -12.69
C ILE A 392 -1.64 -26.68 -12.49
N ALA A 393 -2.47 -26.46 -11.47
CA ALA A 393 -3.04 -25.15 -11.19
C ALA A 393 -1.98 -24.12 -10.79
N ASP A 394 -1.00 -24.51 -9.97
CA ASP A 394 0.04 -23.62 -9.47
C ASP A 394 1.16 -23.38 -10.49
N LEU A 395 1.54 -24.39 -11.28
CA LEU A 395 2.45 -24.22 -12.41
C LEU A 395 1.84 -23.32 -13.51
N SER A 396 0.53 -23.45 -13.76
CA SER A 396 -0.20 -22.56 -14.68
C SER A 396 -0.27 -21.11 -14.16
N GLN A 397 -0.53 -20.92 -12.85
CA GLN A 397 -0.45 -19.60 -12.22
C GLN A 397 0.97 -19.02 -12.27
N THR A 398 1.98 -19.85 -12.06
CA THR A 398 3.41 -19.49 -12.12
C THR A 398 3.81 -19.01 -13.50
N ALA A 399 3.34 -19.68 -14.57
CA ALA A 399 3.60 -19.23 -15.94
C ALA A 399 3.04 -17.81 -16.21
N VAL A 400 1.82 -17.52 -15.72
CA VAL A 400 1.21 -16.17 -15.85
C VAL A 400 1.93 -15.14 -14.98
N ALA A 401 2.25 -15.49 -13.73
CA ALA A 401 3.00 -14.64 -12.80
C ALA A 401 4.37 -14.27 -13.37
N CYS A 402 5.13 -15.26 -13.81
CA CYS A 402 6.42 -15.06 -14.45
C CYS A 402 6.30 -14.22 -15.73
N HIS A 403 5.23 -14.34 -16.53
CA HIS A 403 5.04 -13.47 -17.70
C HIS A 403 4.79 -12.01 -17.32
N ARG A 404 4.01 -11.72 -16.26
CA ARG A 404 3.83 -10.35 -15.76
C ARG A 404 5.13 -9.76 -15.23
N ILE A 405 5.94 -10.58 -14.55
CA ILE A 405 7.25 -10.18 -14.04
C ILE A 405 8.27 -9.98 -15.17
N ASP A 406 8.27 -10.84 -16.21
CA ASP A 406 9.12 -10.70 -17.39
C ASP A 406 8.79 -9.41 -18.16
N GLU A 407 7.51 -9.09 -18.34
CA GLU A 407 7.03 -7.85 -18.95
C GLU A 407 7.38 -6.60 -18.11
N PHE A 408 7.29 -6.70 -16.79
CA PHE A 408 7.69 -5.64 -15.86
C PHE A 408 9.20 -5.39 -15.89
N LEU A 409 10.01 -6.45 -15.82
CA LEU A 409 11.48 -6.38 -15.89
C LEU A 409 11.98 -5.97 -17.28
N ALA A 410 11.22 -6.20 -18.35
CA ALA A 410 11.52 -5.73 -19.70
C ALA A 410 11.05 -4.29 -20.00
N SER A 411 10.36 -3.62 -19.06
CA SER A 411 9.83 -2.27 -19.29
C SER A 411 10.89 -1.16 -19.30
N ASP A 412 10.60 -0.07 -20.01
CA ASP A 412 11.50 1.07 -20.22
C ASP A 412 12.03 1.66 -18.89
N GLU A 413 13.35 1.61 -18.69
CA GLU A 413 14.04 2.26 -17.55
C GLU A 413 14.34 3.74 -17.85
N LEU A 414 14.62 4.50 -16.80
CA LEU A 414 15.39 5.73 -16.92
C LEU A 414 16.79 5.37 -17.43
N GLU A 415 17.26 6.02 -18.49
CA GLU A 415 18.58 5.79 -19.06
C GLU A 415 19.67 6.08 -18.03
N ALA A 416 20.23 5.02 -17.41
CA ALA A 416 21.45 5.14 -16.64
C ALA A 416 22.59 5.55 -17.59
N ALA A 417 23.21 6.70 -17.32
CA ALA A 417 24.44 7.09 -18.03
C ALA A 417 25.48 5.97 -17.94
N ASP A 418 26.09 5.64 -19.07
CA ASP A 418 26.70 4.32 -19.31
C ASP A 418 27.70 3.87 -18.25
N SER A 419 27.67 2.56 -17.97
CA SER A 419 28.40 1.96 -16.84
C SER A 419 29.90 1.71 -17.13
N GLY A 420 30.68 2.80 -17.17
CA GLY A 420 32.14 2.80 -17.22
C GLY A 420 32.78 3.40 -15.96
N ASP A 421 33.62 2.61 -15.28
CA ASP A 421 34.48 2.95 -14.11
C ASP A 421 33.91 3.85 -13.00
N VAL A 422 33.50 3.21 -11.90
CA VAL A 422 32.95 3.83 -10.68
C VAL A 422 34.04 4.48 -9.81
N SER A 423 34.82 5.42 -10.37
CA SER A 423 35.90 6.11 -9.62
C SER A 423 36.14 7.59 -9.92
N ASN A 424 35.60 8.19 -10.99
CA ASN A 424 35.74 9.64 -11.23
C ASN A 424 34.55 10.30 -11.95
N GLN A 425 33.90 11.22 -11.23
CA GLN A 425 33.31 12.49 -11.69
C GLN A 425 32.09 12.48 -12.64
N SER A 426 31.41 13.64 -12.68
CA SER A 426 30.47 14.09 -13.72
C SER A 426 29.30 13.17 -14.11
N ARG A 427 28.24 13.13 -13.29
CA ARG A 427 26.93 12.61 -13.71
C ARG A 427 26.24 13.57 -14.71
N VAL A 428 25.45 13.00 -15.60
CA VAL A 428 24.67 13.67 -16.68
C VAL A 428 25.55 14.43 -17.70
N LEU A 429 26.27 13.65 -18.52
CA LEU A 429 26.68 14.08 -19.86
C LEU A 429 25.67 13.54 -20.88
N ARG A 430 24.84 14.41 -21.48
CA ARG A 430 24.13 14.11 -22.74
C ARG A 430 24.76 14.93 -23.87
N ASN A 431 25.58 14.25 -24.67
CA ASN A 431 26.18 14.65 -25.96
C ASN A 431 26.90 16.02 -26.04
N GLY A 432 28.22 15.98 -25.88
CA GLY A 432 29.12 16.78 -26.72
C GLY A 432 29.53 18.17 -26.24
N ILE A 433 29.37 18.50 -24.95
CA ILE A 433 29.92 19.74 -24.38
C ILE A 433 31.02 19.40 -23.37
N GLU A 434 32.25 19.84 -23.63
CA GLU A 434 33.41 19.62 -22.76
C GLU A 434 33.30 20.48 -21.49
N PHE A 435 32.88 19.88 -20.37
CA PHE A 435 32.45 20.62 -19.18
C PHE A 435 33.35 20.49 -17.94
N GLU A 436 34.60 20.00 -18.09
CA GLU A 436 35.54 19.80 -16.97
C GLU A 436 35.96 21.12 -16.27
N SER A 437 35.89 22.26 -16.96
CA SER A 437 36.36 23.57 -16.47
C SER A 437 35.37 24.34 -15.59
N SER A 438 34.07 24.05 -15.66
CA SER A 438 33.02 24.80 -14.95
C SER A 438 32.93 24.47 -13.44
N PRO A 439 32.47 25.40 -12.57
CA PRO A 439 32.31 25.11 -11.15
C PRO A 439 31.22 24.07 -10.85
N ARG A 440 31.31 23.41 -9.69
CA ARG A 440 30.19 22.62 -9.15
C ARG A 440 29.06 23.58 -8.75
N GLY A 441 27.82 23.21 -9.03
CA GLY A 441 26.64 24.04 -8.90
C GLY A 441 26.08 24.59 -10.22
N THR A 442 26.80 24.49 -11.33
CA THR A 442 26.33 24.99 -12.65
C THR A 442 25.31 24.06 -13.31
N ILE A 443 24.28 24.65 -13.92
CA ILE A 443 23.28 23.97 -14.77
C ILE A 443 23.24 24.65 -16.14
N THR A 444 23.29 23.86 -17.22
CA THR A 444 23.17 24.34 -18.60
C THR A 444 22.21 23.48 -19.43
N VAL A 445 21.29 24.16 -20.11
CA VAL A 445 20.28 23.55 -20.98
C VAL A 445 20.28 24.32 -22.31
N GLU A 446 20.43 23.62 -23.44
CA GLU A 446 20.57 24.22 -24.77
C GLU A 446 19.59 23.58 -25.76
N ASN A 447 18.63 24.38 -26.26
CA ASN A 447 17.53 23.98 -27.13
C ASN A 447 16.80 22.68 -26.74
N ALA A 448 16.76 22.37 -25.44
CA ALA A 448 16.28 21.09 -24.97
C ALA A 448 14.76 20.95 -25.13
N GLN A 449 14.33 19.73 -25.43
CA GLN A 449 12.94 19.31 -25.50
C GLN A 449 12.73 18.13 -24.56
N PHE A 450 11.69 18.16 -23.73
CA PHE A 450 11.39 17.10 -22.77
C PHE A 450 9.92 16.69 -22.84
N CYS A 451 9.65 15.39 -22.72
CA CYS A 451 8.30 14.85 -22.68
C CYS A 451 8.14 13.85 -21.51
N TRP A 452 6.92 13.72 -20.99
CA TRP A 452 6.56 12.64 -20.06
C TRP A 452 6.26 11.31 -20.77
N SER A 453 5.96 11.33 -22.08
CA SER A 453 5.69 10.12 -22.87
C SER A 453 6.02 10.31 -24.35
N THR A 454 6.94 9.50 -24.87
CA THR A 454 7.15 9.33 -26.32
C THR A 454 6.12 8.34 -26.88
N SER A 455 5.03 8.87 -27.43
CA SER A 455 4.16 8.12 -28.33
C SER A 455 4.90 7.89 -29.67
N ASN A 456 5.43 6.68 -29.87
CA ASN A 456 6.16 6.30 -31.09
C ASN A 456 5.22 6.14 -32.31
N ALA A 457 4.62 7.25 -32.75
CA ALA A 457 3.95 7.37 -34.03
C ALA A 457 5.01 7.49 -35.15
N SER A 458 5.75 6.40 -35.41
CA SER A 458 6.81 6.38 -36.40
C SER A 458 6.97 5.00 -37.04
N LEU A 459 6.51 4.90 -38.29
CA LEU A 459 7.09 4.07 -39.36
C LEU A 459 7.22 2.56 -39.10
N ASN A 460 6.09 1.86 -39.00
CA ASN A 460 6.02 0.45 -39.43
C ASN A 460 5.07 0.32 -40.63
N HIS A 461 5.64 0.47 -41.83
CA HIS A 461 4.90 0.46 -43.10
C HIS A 461 4.67 -0.98 -43.60
N HIS A 462 3.85 -1.76 -42.90
CA HIS A 462 3.35 -3.05 -43.41
C HIS A 462 1.81 -3.08 -43.46
N SER A 463 1.32 -3.78 -44.47
CA SER A 463 0.04 -3.50 -45.11
C SER A 463 -1.16 -4.21 -44.47
N GLY A 464 -2.20 -3.43 -44.20
CA GLY A 464 -3.59 -3.85 -44.42
C GLY A 464 -4.26 -4.68 -43.33
N GLU A 465 -5.01 -4.00 -42.45
CA GLU A 465 -6.45 -4.26 -42.28
C GLU A 465 -7.13 -3.06 -41.62
N THR A 466 -8.36 -2.74 -42.01
CA THR A 466 -9.08 -1.53 -41.57
C THR A 466 -9.77 -1.76 -40.22
N SER A 467 -9.26 -1.14 -39.16
CA SER A 467 -9.91 -1.10 -37.83
C SER A 467 -10.08 0.35 -37.38
N ASN A 468 -11.25 0.94 -37.62
CA ASN A 468 -11.57 2.30 -37.20
C ASN A 468 -11.88 2.35 -35.69
N TYR A 469 -10.83 2.48 -34.87
CA TYR A 469 -10.92 2.97 -33.50
C TYR A 469 -9.92 4.12 -33.31
N ASP A 470 -10.36 5.34 -33.61
CA ASP A 470 -9.61 6.57 -33.29
C ASP A 470 -9.58 6.77 -31.77
N VAL A 471 -8.63 6.12 -31.11
CA VAL A 471 -8.19 6.51 -29.76
C VAL A 471 -7.49 7.85 -29.91
N SER A 472 -8.20 8.92 -29.60
CA SER A 472 -7.73 10.30 -29.76
C SER A 472 -6.43 10.52 -29.01
N ALA A 473 -5.32 10.65 -29.76
CA ALA A 473 -3.99 10.74 -29.21
C ALA A 473 -3.86 11.97 -28.30
N THR A 474 -3.91 11.74 -26.98
CA THR A 474 -3.84 12.79 -25.98
C THR A 474 -2.47 13.45 -26.06
N LYS A 475 -2.41 14.72 -26.50
CA LYS A 475 -1.16 15.47 -26.57
C LYS A 475 -0.54 15.54 -25.18
N CYS A 476 0.57 14.83 -24.99
CA CYS A 476 1.32 14.86 -23.74
C CYS A 476 1.95 16.25 -23.54
N PHE A 477 2.03 16.70 -22.29
CA PHE A 477 2.71 17.96 -21.98
C PHE A 477 4.20 17.87 -22.32
N THR A 478 4.71 18.87 -23.02
CA THR A 478 6.10 18.96 -23.46
C THR A 478 6.72 20.28 -23.05
N LEU A 479 7.99 20.24 -22.64
CA LEU A 479 8.86 21.41 -22.58
C LEU A 479 9.57 21.52 -23.93
N GLN A 480 9.64 22.71 -24.53
CA GLN A 480 10.12 22.86 -25.91
C GLN A 480 11.05 24.06 -26.09
N GLY A 481 12.27 23.80 -26.60
CA GLY A 481 13.25 24.85 -26.88
C GLY A 481 13.78 25.51 -25.61
N ILE A 482 13.90 24.74 -24.52
CA ILE A 482 14.41 25.23 -23.25
C ILE A 482 15.89 25.61 -23.43
N ASN A 483 16.19 26.89 -23.23
CA ASN A 483 17.53 27.43 -23.17
C ASN A 483 17.66 28.11 -21.81
N LEU A 484 18.57 27.62 -20.95
CA LEU A 484 18.70 28.04 -19.57
C LEU A 484 20.14 27.86 -19.09
N HIS A 485 20.73 28.93 -18.55
CA HIS A 485 22.05 28.92 -17.92
C HIS A 485 21.94 29.40 -16.47
N ILE A 486 22.52 28.65 -15.54
CA ILE A 486 22.53 28.95 -14.10
C ILE A 486 23.96 28.82 -13.57
N ASP A 487 24.50 29.94 -13.11
CA ASP A 487 25.82 30.03 -12.49
C ASP A 487 25.86 29.37 -11.10
N ALA A 488 27.02 28.82 -10.74
CA ALA A 488 27.23 28.21 -9.43
C ALA A 488 27.07 29.23 -8.29
N GLY A 489 26.30 28.88 -7.26
CA GLY A 489 26.05 29.74 -6.10
C GLY A 489 25.01 30.84 -6.32
N SER A 490 24.31 30.87 -7.46
CA SER A 490 23.23 31.81 -7.75
C SER A 490 21.87 31.38 -7.17
N LEU A 491 20.97 32.35 -6.97
CA LEU A 491 19.55 32.15 -6.62
C LEU A 491 18.68 32.45 -7.85
N VAL A 492 18.13 31.38 -8.44
CA VAL A 492 17.22 31.45 -9.59
C VAL A 492 15.79 31.19 -9.14
N MET A 493 14.86 32.08 -9.51
CA MET A 493 13.43 31.90 -9.24
C MET A 493 12.63 31.62 -10.51
N VAL A 494 11.78 30.59 -10.48
CA VAL A 494 10.96 30.15 -11.62
C VAL A 494 9.49 30.49 -11.35
N VAL A 495 8.92 31.35 -12.21
CA VAL A 495 7.56 31.91 -12.09
C VAL A 495 6.72 31.65 -13.33
N GLY A 496 5.41 31.87 -13.24
CA GLY A 496 4.44 31.66 -14.32
C GLY A 496 3.14 31.03 -13.83
N ALA A 497 2.14 30.92 -14.69
CA ALA A 497 0.82 30.39 -14.35
C ALA A 497 0.86 28.95 -13.82
N VAL A 498 -0.20 28.51 -13.13
CA VAL A 498 -0.40 27.08 -12.80
C VAL A 498 -0.56 26.28 -14.10
N GLY A 499 0.00 25.06 -14.16
CA GLY A 499 0.03 24.25 -15.38
C GLY A 499 1.02 24.70 -16.47
N SER A 500 1.78 25.80 -16.28
CA SER A 500 2.78 26.27 -17.27
C SER A 500 4.01 25.36 -17.44
N GLY A 501 4.22 24.39 -16.54
CA GLY A 501 5.31 23.42 -16.59
C GLY A 501 6.44 23.61 -15.57
N LYS A 502 6.28 24.46 -14.54
CA LYS A 502 7.38 24.82 -13.62
C LYS A 502 7.98 23.62 -12.88
N SER A 503 7.14 22.78 -12.27
CA SER A 503 7.59 21.53 -11.64
C SER A 503 8.11 20.53 -12.67
N SER A 504 7.53 20.48 -13.88
CA SER A 504 8.08 19.71 -15.01
C SER A 504 9.51 20.13 -15.36
N LEU A 505 9.84 21.42 -15.29
CA LEU A 505 11.21 21.90 -15.53
C LEU A 505 12.19 21.40 -14.46
N LEU A 506 11.81 21.39 -13.18
CA LEU A 506 12.62 20.76 -12.14
C LEU A 506 12.77 19.25 -12.36
N GLN A 507 11.69 18.55 -12.71
CA GLN A 507 11.71 17.11 -13.00
C GLN A 507 12.55 16.76 -14.24
N ALA A 508 12.61 17.65 -15.23
CA ALA A 508 13.55 17.54 -16.35
C ALA A 508 15.01 17.71 -15.91
N LEU A 509 15.32 18.71 -15.08
CA LEU A 509 16.66 18.92 -14.52
C LEU A 509 17.12 17.79 -13.58
N LEU A 510 16.18 17.10 -12.92
CA LEU A 510 16.43 15.89 -12.12
C LEU A 510 16.61 14.62 -12.98
N GLY A 511 16.24 14.66 -14.26
CA GLY A 511 16.33 13.52 -15.19
C GLY A 511 15.12 12.57 -15.23
N GLU A 512 14.02 12.90 -14.54
CA GLU A 512 12.79 12.08 -14.54
C GLU A 512 11.98 12.26 -15.84
N MET A 513 12.09 13.40 -16.55
CA MET A 513 11.51 13.57 -17.88
C MET A 513 12.46 13.12 -18.99
N GLN A 514 11.93 12.43 -20.02
CA GLN A 514 12.73 12.03 -21.17
C GLN A 514 13.03 13.23 -22.07
N GLY A 515 14.31 13.59 -22.18
CA GLY A 515 14.78 14.55 -23.18
C GLY A 515 14.73 13.95 -24.58
N THR A 516 13.98 14.58 -25.49
CA THR A 516 13.75 14.14 -26.89
C THR A 516 14.61 14.88 -27.92
N GLY A 517 15.33 15.92 -27.49
CA GLY A 517 16.25 16.70 -28.33
C GLY A 517 16.94 17.81 -27.53
N GLY A 518 18.00 18.38 -28.10
CA GLY A 518 18.87 19.37 -27.42
C GLY A 518 19.72 18.76 -26.31
N ASN A 519 20.52 19.61 -25.65
CA ASN A 519 21.54 19.22 -24.68
C ASN A 519 21.20 19.68 -23.27
N MET A 520 21.63 18.92 -22.27
CA MET A 520 21.51 19.26 -20.85
C MET A 520 22.70 18.70 -20.07
N ALA A 521 23.26 19.52 -19.17
CA ALA A 521 24.27 19.13 -18.20
C ALA A 521 23.99 19.78 -16.84
N VAL A 522 24.19 19.02 -15.75
CA VAL A 522 24.01 19.46 -14.37
C VAL A 522 25.22 19.02 -13.56
N ARG A 523 26.06 19.96 -13.13
CA ARG A 523 27.33 19.64 -12.46
C ARG A 523 27.23 19.77 -10.95
N GLY A 524 26.82 18.70 -10.28
CA GLY A 524 26.85 18.62 -8.81
C GLY A 524 25.75 17.74 -8.22
N ASP A 525 25.82 17.53 -6.91
CA ASP A 525 24.84 16.76 -6.16
C ASP A 525 23.63 17.64 -5.79
N ILE A 526 22.40 17.12 -5.96
CA ILE A 526 21.15 17.88 -5.82
C ILE A 526 20.39 17.44 -4.56
N SER A 527 19.98 18.41 -3.73
CA SER A 527 18.88 18.24 -2.76
C SER A 527 17.59 18.77 -3.39
N TYR A 528 16.51 18.00 -3.37
CA TYR A 528 15.19 18.38 -3.89
C TYR A 528 14.13 18.43 -2.77
N VAL A 529 13.27 19.44 -2.81
CA VAL A 529 12.03 19.53 -2.03
C VAL A 529 10.86 19.51 -2.99
N SER A 530 10.03 18.47 -2.90
CA SER A 530 8.82 18.29 -3.69
C SER A 530 7.65 19.15 -3.21
N GLN A 531 6.77 19.54 -4.14
CA GLN A 531 5.56 20.34 -3.87
C GLN A 531 4.63 19.64 -2.88
N GLU A 532 4.39 18.34 -3.07
CA GLU A 532 3.81 17.49 -2.01
C GLU A 532 4.91 17.01 -1.07
N ALA A 533 4.86 17.43 0.20
CA ALA A 533 5.89 17.15 1.18
C ALA A 533 5.81 15.71 1.73
N TRP A 534 6.71 14.83 1.24
CA TRP A 534 6.77 13.43 1.64
C TRP A 534 7.47 13.19 2.99
N ILE A 535 6.86 12.34 3.83
CA ILE A 535 7.28 12.02 5.20
C ILE A 535 7.28 10.50 5.38
N ARG A 536 8.32 9.95 6.03
CA ARG A 536 8.41 8.54 6.41
C ARG A 536 7.67 8.28 7.73
N ASN A 537 7.06 7.10 7.86
CA ASN A 537 6.56 6.57 9.14
C ASN A 537 7.75 6.23 10.07
N ALA A 538 8.28 7.24 10.77
CA ALA A 538 9.47 7.20 11.63
C ALA A 538 9.45 8.40 12.61
N THR A 539 10.50 8.64 13.41
CA THR A 539 10.54 9.87 14.24
C THR A 539 10.71 11.13 13.39
N LEU A 540 10.42 12.31 13.96
CA LEU A 540 10.71 13.59 13.29
C LEU A 540 12.22 13.75 13.03
N ARG A 541 13.07 13.30 13.97
CA ARG A 541 14.54 13.26 13.81
C ARG A 541 14.96 12.44 12.60
N ASP A 542 14.51 11.18 12.52
CA ASP A 542 14.86 10.28 11.39
C ASP A 542 14.35 10.83 10.04
N ASN A 543 13.26 11.59 10.06
CA ASN A 543 12.74 12.26 8.87
C ASN A 543 13.60 13.42 8.36
N ILE A 544 14.31 14.13 9.25
CA ILE A 544 15.17 15.27 8.88
C ILE A 544 16.61 14.81 8.63
N VAL A 545 17.14 13.92 9.48
CA VAL A 545 18.49 13.35 9.36
C VAL A 545 18.58 12.38 8.17
N PHE A 546 17.49 11.65 7.89
CA PHE A 546 17.40 10.68 6.81
C PHE A 546 18.49 9.58 6.96
N GLU A 547 19.17 9.19 5.88
CA GLU A 547 20.29 8.23 5.93
C GLU A 547 21.65 8.89 6.32
N SER A 548 21.65 10.13 6.81
CA SER A 548 22.87 10.89 7.15
C SER A 548 23.32 10.63 8.59
N GLU A 549 24.56 10.97 8.93
CA GLU A 549 25.01 10.97 10.33
C GLU A 549 24.34 12.11 11.13
N TYR A 550 24.02 11.85 12.41
CA TYR A 550 23.43 12.84 13.31
C TYR A 550 24.50 13.74 13.95
N ASN A 551 24.38 15.06 13.73
CA ASN A 551 25.24 16.10 14.27
C ASN A 551 24.35 17.17 14.92
N SER A 552 24.39 17.29 16.26
CA SER A 552 23.45 18.18 16.99
C SER A 552 23.58 19.63 16.54
N GLU A 553 24.77 20.21 16.53
CA GLU A 553 24.98 21.63 16.19
C GLU A 553 24.39 22.01 14.82
N HIS A 554 24.57 21.16 13.79
CA HIS A 554 23.96 21.37 12.48
C HIS A 554 22.45 21.09 12.48
N TYR A 555 22.01 20.08 13.21
CA TYR A 555 20.59 19.73 13.35
C TYR A 555 19.79 20.87 13.99
N ASP A 556 20.27 21.39 15.11
CA ASP A 556 19.66 22.45 15.89
C ASP A 556 19.63 23.77 15.09
N LYS A 557 20.72 24.09 14.36
CA LYS A 557 20.77 25.21 13.41
C LYS A 557 19.77 25.08 12.26
N VAL A 558 19.57 23.87 11.71
CA VAL A 558 18.59 23.60 10.65
C VAL A 558 17.16 23.68 11.18
N LEU A 559 16.90 23.22 12.41
CA LEU A 559 15.60 23.35 13.08
C LEU A 559 15.21 24.82 13.34
N GLU A 560 16.17 25.64 13.77
CA GLU A 560 15.93 27.08 13.96
C GLU A 560 15.67 27.78 12.63
N ALA A 561 16.49 27.52 11.60
CA ALA A 561 16.33 28.11 10.28
C ALA A 561 14.98 27.72 9.64
N ALA A 562 14.62 26.43 9.68
CA ALA A 562 13.34 25.92 9.17
C ALA A 562 12.13 26.25 10.06
N GLN A 563 12.33 27.00 11.16
CA GLN A 563 11.29 27.43 12.09
C GLN A 563 10.49 26.25 12.69
N LEU A 564 11.15 25.14 13.00
CA LEU A 564 10.54 23.92 13.56
C LEU A 564 10.62 23.83 15.09
N ALA A 565 11.45 24.66 15.74
CA ALA A 565 11.58 24.69 17.19
C ALA A 565 10.24 24.94 17.95
N PRO A 566 9.31 25.80 17.48
CA PRO A 566 8.01 25.96 18.13
C PRO A 566 7.12 24.70 18.04
N ASP A 567 7.11 24.01 16.89
CA ASP A 567 6.33 22.77 16.73
C ASP A 567 6.89 21.65 17.59
N LEU A 568 8.22 21.56 17.71
CA LEU A 568 8.91 20.61 18.57
C LEU A 568 8.52 20.75 20.05
N ALA A 569 8.31 21.97 20.54
CA ALA A 569 7.88 22.21 21.92
C ALA A 569 6.45 21.72 22.21
N VAL A 570 5.61 21.56 21.17
CA VAL A 570 4.23 21.06 21.27
C VAL A 570 4.16 19.53 21.15
N LEU A 571 5.20 18.87 20.64
CA LEU A 571 5.23 17.41 20.46
C LEU A 571 5.58 16.67 21.77
N PRO A 572 4.81 15.65 22.21
CA PRO A 572 4.98 14.99 23.52
C PRO A 572 6.33 14.34 23.81
N SER A 573 7.19 14.16 22.79
CA SER A 573 8.57 13.66 22.95
C SER A 573 9.56 14.45 22.08
N GLY A 574 9.22 15.70 21.76
CA GLY A 574 10.01 16.56 20.88
C GLY A 574 10.29 15.88 19.53
N ASP A 575 11.55 15.86 19.13
CA ASP A 575 12.00 15.32 17.84
C ASP A 575 11.96 13.78 17.75
N ARG A 576 11.85 13.09 18.89
CA ARG A 576 11.71 11.62 18.97
C ARG A 576 10.27 11.15 18.81
N THR A 577 9.31 12.07 18.69
CA THR A 577 7.90 11.74 18.46
C THR A 577 7.75 11.04 17.12
N GLU A 578 7.07 9.88 17.10
CA GLU A 578 6.74 9.18 15.84
C GLU A 578 5.75 10.03 15.02
N ILE A 579 6.01 10.12 13.72
CA ILE A 579 5.25 10.90 12.75
C ILE A 579 4.69 9.98 11.67
N GLY A 580 3.46 10.26 11.22
CA GLY A 580 2.78 9.50 10.16
C GLY A 580 1.66 8.60 10.68
N GLU A 581 1.34 7.54 9.95
CA GLU A 581 0.10 6.75 10.11
C GLU A 581 -0.06 6.08 11.49
N ARG A 582 1.04 5.87 12.22
CA ARG A 582 1.07 5.28 13.57
C ARG A 582 1.32 6.30 14.69
N GLY A 583 1.68 7.53 14.34
CA GLY A 583 2.14 8.56 15.25
C GLY A 583 1.28 9.82 15.18
N ILE A 584 1.92 10.98 15.35
CA ILE A 584 1.25 12.28 15.20
C ILE A 584 1.23 12.68 13.72
N ASN A 585 0.05 13.07 13.24
CA ASN A 585 -0.13 13.64 11.91
C ASN A 585 0.19 15.13 11.91
N LEU A 586 1.19 15.54 11.13
CA LEU A 586 1.58 16.93 10.93
C LEU A 586 0.64 17.66 9.97
N SER A 587 0.49 18.98 10.15
CA SER A 587 -0.20 19.88 9.20
C SER A 587 0.60 20.06 7.90
N GLY A 588 -0.03 20.61 6.85
CA GLY A 588 0.64 20.88 5.57
C GLY A 588 1.93 21.70 5.72
N GLY A 589 1.85 22.85 6.38
CA GLY A 589 3.01 23.71 6.65
C GLY A 589 4.04 23.13 7.62
N GLN A 590 3.68 22.15 8.45
CA GLN A 590 4.65 21.36 9.22
C GLN A 590 5.38 20.35 8.34
N LYS A 591 4.67 19.59 7.48
CA LYS A 591 5.28 18.66 6.52
C LYS A 591 6.24 19.39 5.58
N ALA A 592 5.83 20.55 5.04
CA ALA A 592 6.66 21.40 4.19
C ALA A 592 7.97 21.81 4.89
N ARG A 593 7.88 22.33 6.13
CA ARG A 593 9.07 22.69 6.93
C ARG A 593 9.98 21.51 7.24
N VAL A 594 9.44 20.32 7.52
CA VAL A 594 10.25 19.09 7.70
C VAL A 594 10.94 18.67 6.41
N SER A 595 10.28 18.81 5.26
CA SER A 595 10.87 18.52 3.93
C SER A 595 12.02 19.50 3.60
N VAL A 596 11.81 20.80 3.85
CA VAL A 596 12.85 21.83 3.74
C VAL A 596 14.02 21.56 4.69
N ALA A 597 13.76 21.24 5.96
CA ALA A 597 14.78 20.88 6.93
C ALA A 597 15.62 19.67 6.49
N ARG A 598 15.00 18.62 5.95
CA ARG A 598 15.69 17.45 5.38
C ARG A 598 16.66 17.84 4.25
N ALA A 599 16.21 18.66 3.31
CA ALA A 599 17.01 19.10 2.17
C ALA A 599 18.21 19.99 2.55
N LEU A 600 18.07 20.79 3.61
CA LEU A 600 19.11 21.64 4.20
C LEU A 600 20.08 20.87 5.11
N TYR A 601 19.58 19.85 5.81
CA TYR A 601 20.41 19.01 6.68
C TYR A 601 21.50 18.30 5.87
N ASN A 602 21.17 17.86 4.65
CA ASN A 602 22.14 17.31 3.71
C ASN A 602 23.21 18.34 3.29
N LYS A 603 24.41 18.23 3.88
CA LYS A 603 25.56 19.07 3.55
C LYS A 603 26.19 18.76 2.19
N SER A 604 26.01 17.57 1.62
CA SER A 604 26.76 17.16 0.42
C SER A 604 26.23 17.71 -0.91
N SER A 605 25.02 18.30 -0.94
CA SER A 605 24.48 18.84 -2.18
C SER A 605 25.11 20.18 -2.56
N ASP A 606 25.61 20.29 -3.80
CA ASP A 606 26.04 21.56 -4.41
C ASP A 606 24.83 22.43 -4.80
N ILE A 607 23.70 21.78 -5.11
CA ILE A 607 22.47 22.38 -5.64
C ILE A 607 21.30 22.12 -4.66
N LEU A 608 20.39 23.08 -4.54
CA LEU A 608 19.14 22.99 -3.80
C LEU A 608 17.97 23.38 -4.72
N MET A 609 17.14 22.42 -5.09
CA MET A 609 15.92 22.62 -5.90
C MET A 609 14.68 22.59 -5.00
N LEU A 610 13.81 23.58 -5.15
CA LEU A 610 12.69 23.86 -4.25
C LEU A 610 11.41 24.05 -5.08
N ASP A 611 10.52 23.06 -5.08
CA ASP A 611 9.28 23.05 -5.85
C ASP A 611 8.13 23.69 -5.03
N ASP A 612 8.11 25.03 -4.96
CA ASP A 612 7.08 25.82 -4.26
C ASP A 612 6.85 25.47 -2.76
N PRO A 613 7.89 25.23 -1.93
CA PRO A 613 7.74 24.75 -0.56
C PRO A 613 7.12 25.77 0.42
N LEU A 614 6.91 27.02 -0.01
CA LEU A 614 6.44 28.12 0.82
C LEU A 614 4.91 28.24 0.83
N SER A 615 4.21 27.84 -0.25
CA SER A 615 2.76 28.03 -0.41
C SER A 615 1.89 27.33 0.64
N ALA A 616 2.43 26.34 1.36
CA ALA A 616 1.74 25.62 2.44
C ALA A 616 1.99 26.21 3.85
N VAL A 617 2.71 27.33 3.96
CA VAL A 617 3.20 27.88 5.24
C VAL A 617 2.70 29.32 5.43
N ASP A 618 2.41 29.73 6.67
CA ASP A 618 1.97 31.09 6.98
C ASP A 618 3.01 32.15 6.51
N PRO A 619 2.60 33.30 5.90
CA PRO A 619 3.51 34.22 5.20
C PRO A 619 4.74 34.69 5.99
N HIS A 620 4.61 34.96 7.29
CA HIS A 620 5.76 35.29 8.13
C HIS A 620 6.80 34.15 8.11
N VAL A 621 6.34 32.92 8.33
CA VAL A 621 7.21 31.76 8.43
C VAL A 621 7.81 31.43 7.06
N ALA A 622 7.10 31.70 5.96
CA ALA A 622 7.66 31.66 4.61
C ALA A 622 8.83 32.66 4.43
N HIS A 623 8.70 33.91 4.86
CA HIS A 623 9.83 34.86 4.88
C HIS A 623 10.98 34.39 5.78
N ALA A 624 10.68 33.92 7.00
CA ALA A 624 11.71 33.44 7.93
C ALA A 624 12.49 32.24 7.37
N ILE A 625 11.83 31.32 6.67
CA ILE A 625 12.48 30.24 5.92
C ILE A 625 13.29 30.81 4.75
N PHE A 626 12.76 31.77 4.00
CA PHE A 626 13.49 32.37 2.88
C PHE A 626 14.80 33.04 3.35
N ASP A 627 14.73 33.90 4.36
CA ASP A 627 15.88 34.62 4.90
C ASP A 627 16.87 33.68 5.62
N ARG A 628 16.39 32.80 6.52
CA ARG A 628 17.27 31.96 7.35
C ARG A 628 17.75 30.72 6.62
N CYS A 629 16.92 30.06 5.80
CA CYS A 629 17.32 28.88 5.05
C CYS A 629 17.92 29.20 3.69
N ILE A 630 17.20 29.95 2.84
CA ILE A 630 17.53 30.06 1.41
C ILE A 630 18.64 31.09 1.19
N LEU A 631 18.56 32.27 1.83
CA LEU A 631 19.62 33.28 1.83
C LEU A 631 20.70 33.04 2.90
N GLY A 632 20.36 32.32 3.98
CA GLY A 632 21.24 32.02 5.11
C GLY A 632 21.98 30.68 4.98
N VAL A 633 21.38 29.58 5.45
CA VAL A 633 22.01 28.26 5.53
C VAL A 633 22.43 27.69 4.16
N ALA A 634 21.71 28.03 3.08
CA ALA A 634 22.00 27.60 1.71
C ALA A 634 22.74 28.66 0.86
N LYS A 635 23.33 29.68 1.48
CA LYS A 635 24.01 30.79 0.78
C LYS A 635 25.10 30.35 -0.21
N ASP A 636 25.83 29.29 0.12
CA ASP A 636 26.98 28.85 -0.67
C ASP A 636 26.60 27.78 -1.72
N LYS A 637 25.32 27.41 -1.82
CA LYS A 637 24.76 26.45 -2.80
C LYS A 637 24.07 27.17 -3.96
N THR A 638 24.03 26.57 -5.15
CA THR A 638 23.10 27.02 -6.19
C THR A 638 21.66 26.71 -5.76
N ARG A 639 20.74 27.67 -5.88
CA ARG A 639 19.34 27.50 -5.48
C ARG A 639 18.42 27.73 -6.67
N VAL A 640 17.50 26.80 -6.91
CA VAL A 640 16.44 26.95 -7.92
C VAL A 640 15.10 26.82 -7.22
N LEU A 641 14.36 27.93 -7.10
CA LEU A 641 13.11 28.03 -6.37
C LEU A 641 11.95 28.28 -7.33
N VAL A 642 11.02 27.33 -7.44
CA VAL A 642 9.70 27.57 -8.05
C VAL A 642 8.86 28.39 -7.07
N VAL A 643 8.19 29.42 -7.59
CA VAL A 643 7.36 30.35 -6.81
C VAL A 643 5.97 30.42 -7.46
N ASN A 644 4.94 29.91 -6.79
CA ASN A 644 3.52 30.14 -7.14
C ASN A 644 2.90 31.27 -6.32
N SER A 645 3.39 31.48 -5.10
CA SER A 645 2.97 32.53 -4.16
C SER A 645 4.21 33.23 -3.56
N HIS A 646 4.06 34.44 -3.00
CA HIS A 646 5.16 35.30 -2.52
C HIS A 646 6.07 35.88 -3.63
N TYR A 647 5.45 36.57 -4.60
CA TYR A 647 6.17 37.29 -5.67
C TYR A 647 7.01 38.48 -5.16
N ASP A 648 6.77 38.96 -3.94
CA ASP A 648 7.58 39.97 -3.27
C ASP A 648 9.02 39.49 -3.00
N LEU A 649 9.23 38.18 -2.83
CA LEU A 649 10.55 37.56 -2.70
C LEU A 649 11.40 37.64 -3.98
N LEU A 650 10.80 37.85 -5.15
CA LEU A 650 11.51 37.94 -6.44
C LEU A 650 12.57 39.05 -6.47
N SER A 651 12.41 40.07 -5.62
CA SER A 651 13.37 41.16 -5.46
C SER A 651 14.76 40.71 -4.98
N HIS A 652 14.88 39.50 -4.44
CA HIS A 652 16.12 38.88 -3.97
C HIS A 652 16.73 37.87 -4.96
N ALA A 653 16.13 37.65 -6.13
CA ALA A 653 16.63 36.69 -7.12
C ALA A 653 17.76 37.27 -7.99
N ASP A 654 18.86 36.52 -8.16
CA ASP A 654 19.93 36.88 -9.11
C ASP A 654 19.43 36.79 -10.56
N LYS A 655 18.59 35.78 -10.84
CA LYS A 655 17.87 35.59 -12.10
C LYS A 655 16.45 35.10 -11.85
N ILE A 656 15.50 35.64 -12.61
CA ILE A 656 14.10 35.18 -12.66
C ILE A 656 13.87 34.56 -14.04
N VAL A 657 13.14 33.44 -14.08
CA VAL A 657 12.75 32.72 -15.29
C VAL A 657 11.23 32.61 -15.34
N LEU A 658 10.61 33.25 -16.34
CA LEU A 658 9.16 33.18 -16.57
C LEU A 658 8.83 32.07 -17.55
N LEU A 659 8.09 31.06 -17.09
CA LEU A 659 7.65 29.92 -17.89
C LEU A 659 6.16 30.08 -18.29
N GLN A 660 5.87 29.89 -19.58
CA GLN A 660 4.51 29.91 -20.13
C GLN A 660 4.35 28.74 -21.11
N GLN A 661 3.31 27.92 -20.90
CA GLN A 661 2.91 26.81 -21.80
C GLN A 661 4.07 25.88 -22.24
N GLY A 662 5.03 25.59 -21.36
CA GLY A 662 6.17 24.73 -21.66
C GLY A 662 7.36 25.41 -22.36
N HIS A 663 7.33 26.73 -22.54
CA HIS A 663 8.43 27.56 -23.05
C HIS A 663 8.89 28.58 -22.00
N ILE A 664 10.16 28.99 -22.06
CA ILE A 664 10.64 30.17 -21.31
C ILE A 664 10.23 31.43 -22.09
N ALA A 665 9.33 32.23 -21.53
CA ALA A 665 8.84 33.48 -22.12
C ALA A 665 9.79 34.66 -21.86
N GLY A 666 10.67 34.55 -20.85
CA GLY A 666 11.74 35.50 -20.61
C GLY A 666 12.58 35.12 -19.39
N GLU A 667 13.85 35.52 -19.40
CA GLU A 667 14.71 35.55 -18.22
C GLU A 667 15.38 36.92 -18.05
N GLY A 668 15.78 37.25 -16.83
CA GLY A 668 16.45 38.51 -16.49
C GLY A 668 16.54 38.75 -14.98
N ASN A 669 17.06 39.90 -14.57
CA ASN A 669 16.97 40.36 -13.17
C ASN A 669 15.57 40.93 -12.86
N TYR A 670 15.31 41.23 -11.58
CA TYR A 670 14.03 41.77 -11.12
C TYR A 670 13.58 43.06 -11.82
N ALA A 671 14.50 43.98 -12.11
CA ALA A 671 14.16 45.26 -12.77
C ALA A 671 13.78 45.06 -14.24
N ASP A 672 14.54 44.25 -14.99
CA ASP A 672 14.24 43.91 -16.39
C ASP A 672 12.91 43.14 -16.51
N MET A 673 12.63 42.26 -15.54
CA MET A 673 11.41 41.47 -15.53
C MET A 673 10.17 42.30 -15.16
N ILE A 674 10.24 43.22 -14.18
CA ILE A 674 9.12 44.14 -13.90
C ILE A 674 8.88 45.12 -15.06
N ALA A 675 9.94 45.61 -15.70
CA ALA A 675 9.82 46.49 -16.87
C ALA A 675 9.14 45.82 -18.07
N ARG A 676 9.20 44.49 -18.18
CA ARG A 676 8.53 43.68 -19.22
C ARG A 676 7.19 43.10 -18.78
N PHE A 677 7.03 42.79 -17.50
CA PHE A 677 5.87 42.10 -16.92
C PHE A 677 5.43 42.77 -15.60
N PRO A 678 4.65 43.86 -15.65
CA PRO A 678 4.29 44.66 -14.46
C PRO A 678 3.39 43.95 -13.43
N GLU A 679 2.84 42.79 -13.77
CA GLU A 679 1.87 42.03 -12.96
C GLU A 679 2.47 41.42 -11.68
N LEU A 680 3.80 41.45 -11.52
CA LEU A 680 4.54 40.78 -10.45
C LEU A 680 4.62 41.55 -9.11
N TYR A 681 4.13 42.79 -9.02
CA TYR A 681 4.50 43.71 -7.93
C TYR A 681 3.46 43.89 -6.79
N SER A 682 2.23 43.37 -6.92
CA SER A 682 1.16 43.67 -5.94
C SER A 682 1.09 42.68 -4.76
N GLN A 683 1.34 43.21 -3.55
CA GLN A 683 1.16 42.65 -2.19
C GLN A 683 2.38 41.94 -1.56
N GLY A 684 2.84 42.47 -0.40
CA GLY A 684 3.85 41.86 0.47
C GLY A 684 4.41 42.81 1.56
N LYS A 685 4.02 42.62 2.84
CA LYS A 685 4.72 43.07 4.08
C LYS A 685 3.97 42.69 5.38
N SER A 686 4.69 42.65 6.51
CA SER A 686 4.33 41.97 7.78
C SER A 686 4.52 42.92 9.03
N ASN A 687 4.60 42.57 10.33
CA ASN A 687 4.91 41.30 11.01
C ASN A 687 4.49 41.16 12.53
N MET A 688 5.45 40.70 13.35
CA MET A 688 5.56 40.27 14.75
C MET A 688 5.84 41.41 15.79
N ASP A 689 6.02 41.22 17.11
CA ASP A 689 6.19 40.01 17.98
C ASP A 689 5.79 40.19 19.48
N SER A 690 6.12 39.20 20.35
CA SER A 690 6.25 39.20 21.86
C SER A 690 4.98 38.94 22.71
N ASP A 691 4.98 38.26 23.89
CA ASP A 691 6.02 37.41 24.57
C ASP A 691 5.44 36.41 25.63
N ALA A 692 6.33 35.66 26.34
CA ALA A 692 6.14 34.49 27.26
C ALA A 692 5.31 34.69 28.58
N GLU A 693 4.99 33.71 29.48
CA GLU A 693 5.70 32.53 30.10
C GLU A 693 4.70 31.34 30.41
N SER A 694 4.86 30.23 31.20
CA SER A 694 5.79 29.70 32.24
C SER A 694 5.73 28.12 32.37
N GLU A 695 6.23 27.50 33.46
CA GLU A 695 6.25 26.01 33.75
C GLU A 695 5.12 25.53 34.75
N GLN A 696 5.10 24.43 35.56
CA GLN A 696 5.99 23.30 36.06
C GLN A 696 5.06 22.22 36.75
N MET A 697 5.36 21.04 37.40
CA MET A 697 6.53 20.18 37.76
C MET A 697 6.12 18.74 38.27
N GLN A 698 6.68 17.62 37.74
CA GLN A 698 6.94 16.26 38.36
C GLN A 698 5.83 15.40 39.09
N GLN A 699 5.97 14.11 39.53
CA GLN A 699 6.63 12.84 39.05
C GLN A 699 6.34 11.65 40.05
N LEU A 700 6.78 10.39 39.76
CA LEU A 700 6.91 9.19 40.67
C LEU A 700 5.61 8.41 41.05
N LEU A 701 5.51 7.14 41.52
CA LEU A 701 6.26 5.83 41.61
C LEU A 701 5.18 4.70 41.81
N THR A 702 5.15 3.48 41.23
CA THR A 702 5.97 2.22 41.33
C THR A 702 5.83 1.33 42.58
N GLN A 703 5.24 0.12 42.45
CA GLN A 703 5.62 -1.21 43.04
C GLN A 703 4.52 -2.29 42.80
N LYS A 704 4.67 -3.58 43.19
CA LYS A 704 5.50 -4.68 42.63
C LYS A 704 5.25 -6.00 43.40
N GLU A 705 4.81 -7.10 42.77
CA GLU A 705 4.97 -8.47 43.34
C GLU A 705 4.87 -9.60 42.29
N ASP A 706 5.05 -10.86 42.71
CA ASP A 706 6.11 -11.72 42.14
C ASP A 706 5.68 -13.16 41.69
N ARG A 707 6.66 -13.97 41.30
CA ARG A 707 6.51 -15.27 40.60
C ARG A 707 6.25 -16.48 41.52
N VAL A 708 5.67 -17.52 40.92
CA VAL A 708 5.96 -18.93 41.26
C VAL A 708 6.40 -19.70 40.00
N LYS A 709 7.40 -20.57 40.11
CA LYS A 709 7.79 -21.56 39.08
C LYS A 709 7.83 -22.96 39.69
N GLY A 710 7.23 -23.94 39.01
CA GLY A 710 7.42 -25.36 39.27
C GLY A 710 8.10 -26.06 38.09
N ARG A 711 8.85 -27.15 38.34
CA ARG A 711 9.56 -27.92 37.31
C ARG A 711 9.37 -29.42 37.59
N VAL A 712 8.59 -30.11 36.75
CA VAL A 712 8.34 -31.54 36.89
C VAL A 712 9.53 -32.35 36.38
N THR A 713 9.94 -33.38 37.12
CA THR A 713 11.05 -34.27 36.77
C THR A 713 10.61 -35.43 35.89
N GLY A 714 11.46 -35.84 34.94
CA GLY A 714 11.13 -36.82 33.89
C GLY A 714 10.76 -38.23 34.36
N HIS A 715 10.91 -38.54 35.65
CA HIS A 715 10.43 -39.80 36.22
C HIS A 715 8.90 -39.92 36.13
N VAL A 716 8.17 -38.80 36.30
CA VAL A 716 6.70 -38.75 36.26
C VAL A 716 6.16 -39.18 34.88
N TYR A 717 6.79 -38.74 33.79
CA TYR A 717 6.42 -39.15 32.43
C TYR A 717 6.64 -40.65 32.20
N LYS A 718 7.65 -41.26 32.84
CA LYS A 718 7.85 -42.70 32.75
C LYS A 718 6.74 -43.46 33.50
N THR A 719 6.46 -43.10 34.75
CA THR A 719 5.39 -43.74 35.54
C THR A 719 4.03 -43.63 34.86
N TYR A 720 3.71 -42.49 34.23
CA TYR A 720 2.44 -42.29 33.53
C TYR A 720 2.30 -43.16 32.25
N LEU A 721 3.42 -43.49 31.59
CA LEU A 721 3.44 -44.42 30.45
C LEU A 721 3.41 -45.88 30.93
N ASP A 722 4.09 -46.20 32.03
CA ASP A 722 4.14 -47.56 32.58
C ASP A 722 2.78 -47.98 33.20
N GLU A 723 1.98 -47.06 33.79
CA GLU A 723 0.68 -47.39 34.42
C GLU A 723 -0.55 -47.32 33.48
N THR A 724 -0.47 -46.71 32.29
CA THR A 724 -1.65 -46.56 31.42
C THR A 724 -2.11 -47.84 30.73
N GLY A 725 -1.33 -48.92 30.77
CA GLY A 725 -1.71 -50.26 30.27
C GLY A 725 -1.85 -50.39 28.75
N PHE A 726 -1.74 -49.29 27.99
CA PHE A 726 -1.78 -49.31 26.53
C PHE A 726 -0.41 -49.64 25.94
N ASN A 727 -0.39 -50.56 24.98
CA ASN A 727 0.81 -50.93 24.24
C ASN A 727 1.43 -49.68 23.54
N ALA A 728 2.75 -49.52 23.61
CA ALA A 728 3.45 -48.31 23.13
C ALA A 728 3.15 -47.93 21.67
N PHE A 729 2.80 -48.90 20.82
CA PHE A 729 2.31 -48.66 19.46
C PHE A 729 1.05 -47.77 19.43
N VAL A 730 0.12 -47.93 20.37
CA VAL A 730 -1.09 -47.11 20.51
C VAL A 730 -0.72 -45.69 20.94
N VAL A 731 0.24 -45.52 21.84
CA VAL A 731 0.74 -44.19 22.25
C VAL A 731 1.38 -43.47 21.06
N VAL A 732 2.22 -44.17 20.28
CA VAL A 732 2.83 -43.60 19.06
C VAL A 732 1.76 -43.25 18.01
N LEU A 733 0.73 -44.10 17.83
CA LEU A 733 -0.39 -43.80 16.94
C LEU A 733 -1.17 -42.56 17.39
N ILE A 734 -1.44 -42.42 18.70
CA ILE A 734 -2.08 -41.24 19.29
C ILE A 734 -1.22 -39.99 19.09
N VAL A 735 0.12 -40.09 19.21
CA VAL A 735 1.03 -38.97 18.94
C VAL A 735 1.06 -38.58 17.45
N ILE A 736 1.01 -39.55 16.53
CA ILE A 736 0.97 -39.28 15.08
C ILE A 736 -0.36 -38.65 14.67
N VAL A 737 -1.49 -39.18 15.15
CA VAL A 737 -2.82 -38.59 14.93
C VAL A 737 -2.91 -37.21 15.59
N GLY A 738 -2.39 -37.07 16.82
CA GLY A 738 -2.32 -35.81 17.54
C GLY A 738 -1.50 -34.76 16.80
N TYR A 739 -0.35 -35.12 16.22
CA TYR A 739 0.47 -34.21 15.41
C TYR A 739 -0.22 -33.81 14.08
N ALA A 740 -0.89 -34.75 13.42
CA ALA A 740 -1.66 -34.45 12.20
C ALA A 740 -2.83 -33.49 12.49
N VAL A 741 -3.59 -33.74 13.56
CA VAL A 741 -4.66 -32.84 14.03
C VAL A 741 -4.09 -31.49 14.48
N MET A 742 -3.01 -31.48 15.26
CA MET A 742 -2.35 -30.26 15.73
C MET A 742 -1.92 -29.38 14.57
N ARG A 743 -1.31 -29.94 13.51
CA ARG A 743 -0.90 -29.16 12.33
C ARG A 743 -2.06 -28.41 11.66
N ASP A 744 -3.25 -29.00 11.59
CA ASP A 744 -4.41 -28.36 10.97
C ASP A 744 -5.21 -27.48 11.95
N VAL A 745 -5.11 -27.75 13.26
CA VAL A 745 -5.51 -26.84 14.34
C VAL A 745 -4.65 -25.58 14.31
N ASP A 746 -3.31 -25.68 14.30
CA ASP A 746 -2.36 -24.56 14.23
C ASP A 746 -2.65 -23.68 13.00
N ARG A 747 -2.93 -24.30 11.84
CA ARG A 747 -3.34 -23.60 10.61
C ARG A 747 -4.65 -22.84 10.77
N THR A 748 -5.63 -23.44 11.44
CA THR A 748 -6.92 -22.80 11.70
C THR A 748 -6.79 -21.70 12.73
N ASP A 749 -5.98 -21.87 13.77
CA ASP A 749 -5.76 -20.86 14.81
C ASP A 749 -5.07 -19.60 14.25
N ASN A 750 -4.00 -19.78 13.46
CA ASN A 750 -3.36 -18.69 12.70
C ASN A 750 -4.32 -17.99 11.71
N ALA A 751 -5.30 -18.71 11.15
CA ALA A 751 -6.33 -18.11 10.32
C ALA A 751 -7.40 -17.37 11.16
N MET A 752 -7.76 -17.92 12.32
CA MET A 752 -8.73 -17.33 13.26
C MET A 752 -8.24 -16.03 13.88
N THR A 753 -6.91 -15.79 13.99
CA THR A 753 -6.37 -14.46 14.33
C THR A 753 -6.85 -13.36 13.37
N SER A 754 -7.21 -13.69 12.12
CA SER A 754 -7.82 -12.74 11.19
C SER A 754 -9.30 -12.48 11.49
N VAL A 755 -10.02 -13.48 12.02
CA VAL A 755 -11.42 -13.37 12.46
C VAL A 755 -11.50 -12.60 13.77
N GLU A 756 -10.61 -12.86 14.73
CA GLU A 756 -10.44 -12.13 15.98
C GLU A 756 -10.27 -10.62 15.74
N ARG A 757 -9.41 -10.23 14.80
CA ARG A 757 -9.25 -8.82 14.40
C ARG A 757 -10.54 -8.20 13.85
N ILE A 758 -11.32 -8.96 13.07
CA ILE A 758 -12.62 -8.51 12.54
C ILE A 758 -13.66 -8.37 13.67
N LEU A 759 -13.64 -9.27 14.65
CA LEU A 759 -14.48 -9.18 15.85
C LEU A 759 -14.09 -7.97 16.71
N HIS A 760 -12.80 -7.68 16.88
CA HIS A 760 -12.35 -6.48 17.58
C HIS A 760 -12.87 -5.18 16.92
N PHE A 761 -12.86 -5.09 15.59
CA PHE A 761 -13.46 -3.94 14.87
C PHE A 761 -14.97 -3.78 15.09
N ARG A 762 -15.69 -4.83 15.52
CA ARG A 762 -17.12 -4.76 15.90
C ARG A 762 -17.33 -4.22 17.32
N GLU A 763 -16.32 -4.34 18.19
CA GLU A 763 -16.34 -3.92 19.61
C GLU A 763 -15.86 -2.47 19.82
N ILE A 764 -15.28 -1.84 18.79
CA ILE A 764 -14.91 -0.42 18.82
C ILE A 764 -16.19 0.44 18.98
N PRO A 765 -16.17 1.49 19.83
CA PRO A 765 -17.30 2.41 19.99
C PRO A 765 -17.79 2.99 18.65
N GLN A 766 -19.11 3.00 18.47
CA GLN A 766 -19.76 3.42 17.22
C GLN A 766 -20.36 4.83 17.36
N GLU A 767 -20.60 5.50 16.23
CA GLU A 767 -21.48 6.68 16.18
C GLU A 767 -22.94 6.20 16.26
N GLU A 768 -23.52 6.24 17.46
CA GLU A 768 -24.93 5.92 17.70
C GLU A 768 -25.76 7.20 17.87
N ASP A 769 -26.96 7.23 17.30
CA ASP A 769 -27.97 8.23 17.66
C ASP A 769 -28.45 7.99 19.09
N ALA A 770 -28.72 9.05 19.86
CA ALA A 770 -29.28 8.91 21.21
C ALA A 770 -30.68 8.26 21.15
N SER A 771 -31.04 7.51 22.19
CA SER A 771 -32.30 6.76 22.26
C SER A 771 -33.58 7.63 22.18
N ASP A 772 -33.43 8.93 22.43
CA ASP A 772 -34.46 9.98 22.39
C ASP A 772 -34.30 10.95 21.21
N CYS A 773 -33.43 10.65 20.23
CA CYS A 773 -33.23 11.48 19.04
C CYS A 773 -34.51 11.66 18.20
N LEU A 774 -34.84 12.92 17.95
CA LEU A 774 -35.86 13.35 17.01
C LEU A 774 -35.39 13.06 15.57
N SER A 775 -36.24 12.40 14.78
CA SER A 775 -36.14 12.48 13.31
C SER A 775 -36.86 13.72 12.82
N ILE A 776 -36.28 14.41 11.84
CA ILE A 776 -36.85 15.62 11.23
C ILE A 776 -36.76 15.52 9.71
N ASP A 777 -37.78 16.01 9.01
CA ASP A 777 -37.77 16.09 7.55
C ASP A 777 -36.74 17.14 7.08
N SER A 778 -35.61 16.66 6.56
CA SER A 778 -34.52 17.47 6.00
C SER A 778 -34.91 18.31 4.76
N ALA A 779 -36.07 18.06 4.14
CA ALA A 779 -36.59 18.89 3.06
C ALA A 779 -37.32 20.15 3.57
N VAL A 780 -37.76 20.16 4.84
CA VAL A 780 -38.49 21.26 5.48
C VAL A 780 -37.63 22.02 6.49
N TRP A 781 -36.65 21.34 7.11
CA TRP A 781 -35.76 21.91 8.12
C TRP A 781 -34.27 21.81 7.72
N PRO A 782 -33.46 22.85 7.98
CA PRO A 782 -33.82 24.15 8.55
C PRO A 782 -34.59 25.03 7.56
N SER A 783 -35.43 25.91 8.12
CA SER A 783 -36.34 26.80 7.40
C SER A 783 -35.72 28.18 7.13
N GLN A 784 -35.05 28.74 8.15
CA GLN A 784 -34.33 30.02 8.10
C GLN A 784 -32.82 29.78 7.93
N GLY A 785 -32.28 28.75 8.58
CA GLY A 785 -30.84 28.49 8.63
C GLY A 785 -30.11 29.33 9.69
N ALA A 786 -30.80 29.74 10.76
CA ALA A 786 -30.17 30.45 11.87
C ALA A 786 -29.37 29.49 12.75
N VAL A 787 -28.16 29.87 13.18
CA VAL A 787 -27.24 29.02 13.93
C VAL A 787 -26.74 29.73 15.18
N VAL A 788 -26.91 29.10 16.34
CA VAL A 788 -26.48 29.64 17.64
C VAL A 788 -25.54 28.65 18.32
N PHE A 789 -24.37 29.13 18.71
CA PHE A 789 -23.38 28.42 19.52
C PHE A 789 -23.43 29.02 20.93
N GLU A 790 -23.70 28.19 21.95
CA GLU A 790 -23.78 28.60 23.36
C GLU A 790 -22.76 27.82 24.19
N ASN A 791 -21.72 28.52 24.65
CA ASN A 791 -20.64 28.02 25.50
C ASN A 791 -20.03 26.66 25.05
N LEU A 792 -19.80 26.51 23.74
CA LEU A 792 -19.33 25.26 23.14
C LEU A 792 -17.89 24.93 23.55
N CYS A 793 -17.69 23.74 24.09
CA CYS A 793 -16.40 23.18 24.51
C CYS A 793 -16.16 21.83 23.84
N LEU A 794 -15.04 21.63 23.14
CA LEU A 794 -14.74 20.38 22.40
C LEU A 794 -13.34 19.88 22.69
N LYS A 795 -13.20 18.56 22.85
CA LYS A 795 -11.93 17.81 22.89
C LYS A 795 -11.97 16.71 21.83
N TYR A 796 -10.84 16.42 21.20
CA TYR A 796 -10.75 15.27 20.29
C TYR A 796 -10.60 13.93 21.01
N ARG A 797 -10.15 13.93 22.27
CA ARG A 797 -10.07 12.76 23.17
C ARG A 797 -10.18 13.21 24.63
N PRO A 798 -10.64 12.36 25.57
CA PRO A 798 -10.80 12.74 26.98
C PRO A 798 -9.51 13.23 27.66
N GLU A 799 -8.36 12.65 27.29
CA GLU A 799 -7.04 12.96 27.86
C GLU A 799 -6.36 14.20 27.27
N LEU A 800 -6.97 14.85 26.27
CA LEU A 800 -6.42 16.03 25.59
C LEU A 800 -7.05 17.35 26.11
N PRO A 801 -6.32 18.49 25.98
CA PRO A 801 -6.89 19.80 26.29
C PRO A 801 -8.07 20.16 25.37
N LEU A 802 -8.84 21.14 25.79
CA LEU A 802 -9.92 21.74 25.00
C LEU A 802 -9.34 22.40 23.74
N VAL A 803 -9.92 22.09 22.57
CA VAL A 803 -9.61 22.75 21.28
C VAL A 803 -10.64 23.81 20.91
N LEU A 804 -11.85 23.72 21.48
CA LEU A 804 -12.82 24.80 21.60
C LEU A 804 -13.13 24.97 23.09
N ASN A 805 -13.19 26.20 23.60
CA ASN A 805 -13.22 26.49 25.03
C ASN A 805 -14.21 27.63 25.37
N GLY A 806 -15.52 27.37 25.26
CA GLY A 806 -16.56 28.35 25.53
C GLY A 806 -16.89 29.24 24.32
N VAL A 807 -16.94 28.66 23.12
CA VAL A 807 -17.34 29.40 21.90
C VAL A 807 -18.80 29.84 22.00
N ASN A 808 -19.03 31.14 21.79
CA ASN A 808 -20.34 31.76 21.74
C ASN A 808 -20.47 32.56 20.44
N MET A 809 -21.52 32.34 19.65
CA MET A 809 -21.75 33.00 18.36
C MET A 809 -23.23 32.90 17.96
N ASN A 810 -23.78 33.96 17.34
CA ASN A 810 -25.19 34.00 16.91
C ASN A 810 -25.31 34.49 15.46
N ILE A 811 -25.80 33.62 14.59
CA ILE A 811 -25.84 33.78 13.13
C ILE A 811 -27.30 33.73 12.68
N VAL A 812 -27.77 34.76 11.98
CA VAL A 812 -29.16 34.81 11.50
C VAL A 812 -29.32 34.10 10.15
N GLY A 813 -30.55 33.71 9.80
CA GLY A 813 -30.84 33.06 8.52
C GLY A 813 -30.47 33.95 7.32
N GLY A 814 -29.73 33.39 6.35
CA GLY A 814 -29.25 34.10 5.16
C GLY A 814 -27.92 34.87 5.35
N GLU A 815 -27.39 34.92 6.57
CA GLU A 815 -26.18 35.66 6.92
C GLU A 815 -24.90 34.95 6.47
N LYS A 816 -23.93 35.72 5.95
CA LYS A 816 -22.63 35.22 5.51
C LYS A 816 -21.60 35.56 6.57
N VAL A 817 -20.98 34.55 7.15
CA VAL A 817 -20.03 34.68 8.26
C VAL A 817 -18.66 34.15 7.84
N GLY A 818 -17.67 35.04 7.82
CA GLY A 818 -16.28 34.68 7.64
C GLY A 818 -15.67 34.18 8.95
N ILE A 819 -14.90 33.10 8.92
CA ILE A 819 -14.21 32.53 10.09
C ILE A 819 -12.71 32.54 9.80
N CYS A 820 -11.99 33.39 10.52
CA CYS A 820 -10.54 33.56 10.38
C CYS A 820 -9.81 33.37 11.72
N GLY A 821 -8.49 33.42 11.71
CA GLY A 821 -7.64 33.11 12.85
C GLY A 821 -6.43 32.26 12.46
N ARG A 822 -5.45 32.15 13.35
CA ARG A 822 -4.19 31.42 13.10
C ARG A 822 -4.40 29.93 12.77
N THR A 823 -3.39 29.32 12.16
CA THR A 823 -3.26 27.86 12.06
C THR A 823 -3.38 27.25 13.46
N GLY A 824 -4.24 26.23 13.62
CA GLY A 824 -4.49 25.59 14.93
C GLY A 824 -5.51 26.28 15.85
N ALA A 825 -6.03 27.47 15.53
CA ALA A 825 -6.93 28.23 16.41
C ALA A 825 -8.37 27.65 16.59
N GLY A 826 -8.64 26.42 16.15
CA GLY A 826 -9.94 25.75 16.30
C GLY A 826 -10.94 25.92 15.14
N LYS A 827 -10.58 26.61 14.04
CA LYS A 827 -11.49 26.91 12.91
C LYS A 827 -12.25 25.68 12.37
N SER A 828 -11.54 24.68 11.84
CA SER A 828 -12.15 23.45 11.32
C SER A 828 -12.71 22.54 12.43
N SER A 829 -12.33 22.76 13.70
CA SER A 829 -12.95 22.09 14.85
C SER A 829 -14.38 22.57 15.09
N LEU A 830 -14.69 23.85 14.78
CA LEU A 830 -16.06 24.37 14.82
C LEU A 830 -16.97 23.68 13.79
N MET A 831 -16.47 23.46 12.57
CA MET A 831 -17.16 22.68 11.54
C MET A 831 -17.38 21.22 11.99
N ILE A 832 -16.35 20.60 12.58
CA ILE A 832 -16.44 19.22 13.10
C ILE A 832 -17.51 19.09 14.20
N ALA A 833 -17.68 20.11 15.05
CA ALA A 833 -18.76 20.17 16.03
C ALA A 833 -20.15 20.34 15.37
N LEU A 834 -20.26 21.25 14.39
CA LEU A 834 -21.53 21.55 13.70
C LEU A 834 -22.11 20.35 12.94
N PHE A 835 -21.26 19.54 12.30
CA PHE A 835 -21.66 18.29 11.64
C PHE A 835 -21.71 17.08 12.60
N ARG A 836 -21.46 17.28 13.90
CA ARG A 836 -21.29 16.24 14.93
C ARG A 836 -20.39 15.08 14.46
N ILE A 837 -19.25 15.40 13.86
CA ILE A 837 -18.20 14.40 13.48
C ILE A 837 -17.33 14.05 14.69
N CYS A 838 -17.26 14.97 15.67
CA CYS A 838 -16.84 14.70 17.03
C CYS A 838 -17.92 15.31 17.94
N GLU A 839 -18.37 14.57 18.94
CA GLU A 839 -19.22 15.15 20.00
C GLU A 839 -18.42 16.16 20.84
N PHE A 840 -19.14 17.06 21.50
CA PHE A 840 -18.58 18.10 22.35
C PHE A 840 -18.78 17.83 23.85
N ASP A 841 -17.86 18.34 24.66
CA ASP A 841 -17.68 18.08 26.10
C ASP A 841 -18.70 18.87 26.93
N SER A 842 -19.03 20.10 26.50
CA SER A 842 -20.11 20.91 27.07
C SER A 842 -20.58 22.01 26.10
N GLY A 843 -21.67 22.70 26.47
CA GLY A 843 -22.32 23.72 25.64
C GLY A 843 -23.43 23.15 24.76
N THR A 844 -24.05 23.99 23.92
CA THR A 844 -25.02 23.53 22.90
C THR A 844 -24.84 24.25 21.58
N ILE A 845 -25.22 23.60 20.49
CA ILE A 845 -25.37 24.22 19.17
C ILE A 845 -26.85 24.07 18.77
N ARG A 846 -27.50 25.16 18.38
CA ARG A 846 -28.90 25.15 17.93
C ARG A 846 -29.01 25.64 16.49
N ILE A 847 -29.84 24.97 15.71
CA ILE A 847 -30.19 25.34 14.34
C ILE A 847 -31.70 25.56 14.27
N ASP A 848 -32.13 26.74 13.81
CA ASP A 848 -33.54 27.21 13.88
C ASP A 848 -34.15 27.02 15.29
N GLY A 849 -33.34 27.18 16.34
CA GLY A 849 -33.72 26.99 17.74
C GLY A 849 -33.74 25.54 18.24
N ILE A 850 -33.54 24.54 17.37
CA ILE A 850 -33.49 23.12 17.75
C ILE A 850 -32.04 22.72 18.05
N ASP A 851 -31.85 22.12 19.22
CA ASP A 851 -30.58 21.57 19.71
C ASP A 851 -30.14 20.34 18.89
N ILE A 852 -28.98 20.44 18.22
CA ILE A 852 -28.54 19.43 17.26
C ILE A 852 -28.10 18.11 17.89
N GLN A 853 -27.85 18.06 19.20
CA GLN A 853 -27.55 16.79 19.89
C GLN A 853 -28.79 15.88 19.97
N LYS A 854 -29.99 16.48 19.93
CA LYS A 854 -31.28 15.77 19.98
C LYS A 854 -31.79 15.34 18.61
N LEU A 855 -31.00 15.56 17.55
CA LEU A 855 -31.32 15.14 16.20
C LEU A 855 -30.57 13.86 15.84
N LYS A 856 -31.14 13.07 14.93
CA LYS A 856 -30.38 12.00 14.28
C LYS A 856 -29.25 12.58 13.45
N LEU A 857 -28.08 11.93 13.51
CA LEU A 857 -26.88 12.32 12.76
C LEU A 857 -27.12 12.30 11.24
N HIS A 858 -27.89 11.32 10.75
CA HIS A 858 -28.26 11.24 9.33
C HIS A 858 -29.06 12.49 8.89
N ASP A 859 -30.15 12.80 9.60
CA ASP A 859 -31.08 13.88 9.23
C ASP A 859 -30.36 15.24 9.32
N LEU A 860 -29.60 15.49 10.39
CA LEU A 860 -28.74 16.67 10.55
C LEU A 860 -27.73 16.82 9.40
N ARG A 861 -26.95 15.76 9.11
CA ARG A 861 -25.92 15.79 8.06
C ARG A 861 -26.56 15.85 6.65
N ARG A 862 -27.82 15.42 6.46
CA ARG A 862 -28.59 15.62 5.22
C ARG A 862 -29.10 17.05 5.05
N SER A 863 -29.42 17.76 6.13
CA SER A 863 -29.85 19.17 6.08
C SER A 863 -28.74 20.20 5.83
N LEU A 864 -27.46 19.83 5.99
CA LEU A 864 -26.29 20.74 5.86
C LEU A 864 -25.47 20.49 4.59
N ALA A 865 -25.04 21.54 3.89
CA ALA A 865 -24.11 21.44 2.77
C ALA A 865 -22.67 21.78 3.19
N ILE A 866 -21.69 21.11 2.56
CA ILE A 866 -20.25 21.40 2.72
C ILE A 866 -19.59 21.55 1.34
N ILE A 867 -18.55 22.37 1.28
CA ILE A 867 -17.53 22.39 0.22
C ILE A 867 -16.17 22.26 0.94
N PRO A 868 -15.49 21.09 0.84
CA PRO A 868 -14.25 20.83 1.58
C PRO A 868 -13.01 21.47 0.92
N GLN A 869 -11.92 21.51 1.69
CA GLN A 869 -10.59 21.94 1.23
C GLN A 869 -10.03 20.98 0.16
N ASP A 870 -10.13 19.67 0.41
CA ASP A 870 -9.74 18.62 -0.54
C ASP A 870 -11.00 18.07 -1.28
N PRO A 871 -11.16 18.32 -2.60
CA PRO A 871 -12.32 17.86 -3.36
C PRO A 871 -12.22 16.36 -3.71
N VAL A 872 -12.64 15.51 -2.77
CA VAL A 872 -12.69 14.04 -2.97
C VAL A 872 -13.77 13.68 -3.98
N LEU A 873 -13.37 13.12 -5.13
CA LEU A 873 -14.25 12.45 -6.08
C LEU A 873 -14.04 10.93 -6.02
N PHE A 874 -15.12 10.18 -6.24
CA PHE A 874 -15.12 8.72 -6.30
C PHE A 874 -15.01 8.25 -7.75
N SER A 875 -14.57 7.03 -7.98
CA SER A 875 -14.53 6.44 -9.31
C SER A 875 -15.92 6.10 -9.87
N GLY A 876 -16.04 6.21 -11.19
CA GLY A 876 -17.26 5.91 -11.94
C GLY A 876 -17.87 7.15 -12.60
N PRO A 877 -19.15 7.10 -12.99
CA PRO A 877 -19.80 8.20 -13.69
C PRO A 877 -19.75 9.54 -12.93
N LEU A 878 -19.66 10.62 -13.70
CA LEU A 878 -19.87 11.98 -13.22
C LEU A 878 -21.25 12.15 -12.59
N ARG A 879 -22.28 11.49 -13.14
CA ARG A 879 -23.63 11.47 -12.59
C ARG A 879 -23.64 10.97 -11.14
N ASP A 880 -23.16 9.76 -10.91
CA ASP A 880 -23.11 9.11 -9.59
C ASP A 880 -22.26 9.91 -8.59
N ASN A 881 -21.29 10.69 -9.07
CA ASN A 881 -20.50 11.59 -8.25
C ASN A 881 -21.23 12.87 -7.82
N LEU A 882 -22.26 13.31 -8.56
CA LEU A 882 -23.09 14.47 -8.23
C LEU A 882 -24.35 14.06 -7.47
N ASP A 883 -24.94 12.92 -7.85
CA ASP A 883 -26.16 12.33 -7.30
C ASP A 883 -25.97 10.80 -7.14
N PRO A 884 -25.44 10.33 -5.99
CA PRO A 884 -25.24 8.90 -5.69
C PRO A 884 -26.51 8.19 -5.18
N PHE A 885 -27.67 8.84 -5.21
CA PHE A 885 -28.95 8.25 -4.80
C PHE A 885 -29.95 8.12 -5.95
N GLY A 886 -29.78 8.86 -7.04
CA GLY A 886 -30.73 8.94 -8.15
C GLY A 886 -31.91 9.88 -7.85
N GLU A 887 -31.74 10.83 -6.94
CA GLU A 887 -32.81 11.72 -6.47
C GLU A 887 -33.12 12.89 -7.42
N TYR A 888 -32.20 13.23 -8.32
CA TYR A 888 -32.30 14.40 -9.21
C TYR A 888 -32.43 13.96 -10.67
N SER A 889 -33.14 14.72 -11.49
CA SER A 889 -33.16 14.45 -12.94
C SER A 889 -31.88 14.95 -13.61
N ASP A 890 -31.51 14.34 -14.73
CA ASP A 890 -30.35 14.78 -15.51
C ASP A 890 -30.47 16.26 -15.94
N ALA A 891 -31.69 16.78 -16.13
CA ALA A 891 -31.94 18.19 -16.42
C ALA A 891 -31.58 19.12 -15.24
N ASP A 892 -31.83 18.69 -14.00
CA ASP A 892 -31.46 19.45 -12.80
C ASP A 892 -29.93 19.46 -12.64
N ILE A 893 -29.28 18.31 -12.86
CA ILE A 893 -27.82 18.16 -12.85
C ILE A 893 -27.18 19.06 -13.92
N TRP A 894 -27.70 19.09 -15.15
CA TRP A 894 -27.25 20.03 -16.19
C TRP A 894 -27.52 21.49 -15.84
N GLY A 895 -28.63 21.79 -15.16
CA GLY A 895 -28.95 23.12 -14.63
C GLY A 895 -27.94 23.61 -13.59
N VAL A 896 -27.47 22.72 -12.72
CA VAL A 896 -26.40 23.02 -11.74
C VAL A 896 -25.03 23.11 -12.41
N LEU A 897 -24.68 22.20 -13.33
CA LEU A 897 -23.43 22.26 -14.10
C LEU A 897 -23.29 23.56 -14.89
N LYS A 898 -24.41 24.15 -15.33
CA LYS A 898 -24.43 25.47 -15.98
C LYS A 898 -24.18 26.62 -15.00
N GLN A 899 -24.70 26.53 -13.78
CA GLN A 899 -24.45 27.52 -12.72
C GLN A 899 -22.98 27.53 -12.26
N VAL A 900 -22.34 26.36 -12.19
CA VAL A 900 -20.90 26.23 -11.84
C VAL A 900 -19.95 26.32 -13.04
N HIS A 901 -20.42 26.82 -14.18
CA HIS A 901 -19.64 27.02 -15.41
C HIS A 901 -18.93 25.77 -15.97
N LEU A 902 -19.37 24.55 -15.61
CA LEU A 902 -18.81 23.29 -16.09
C LEU A 902 -19.58 22.66 -17.25
N ALA A 903 -20.80 23.12 -17.56
CA ALA A 903 -21.64 22.49 -18.59
C ALA A 903 -20.92 22.33 -19.95
N ASP A 904 -20.28 23.38 -20.46
CA ASP A 904 -19.59 23.32 -21.76
C ASP A 904 -18.37 22.39 -21.73
N ALA A 905 -17.66 22.31 -20.58
CA ALA A 905 -16.57 21.37 -20.38
C ALA A 905 -17.08 19.92 -20.36
N VAL A 906 -18.13 19.62 -19.58
CA VAL A 906 -18.75 18.29 -19.50
C VAL A 906 -19.33 17.85 -20.85
N ALA A 907 -19.89 18.77 -21.63
CA ALA A 907 -20.31 18.51 -23.01
C ALA A 907 -19.11 18.19 -23.93
N SER A 908 -17.98 18.88 -23.78
CA SER A 908 -16.76 18.62 -24.55
C SER A 908 -16.11 17.26 -24.26
N TRP A 909 -16.38 16.65 -23.10
CA TRP A 909 -15.86 15.33 -22.71
C TRP A 909 -16.53 14.15 -23.43
N GLY A 910 -17.43 14.42 -24.39
CA GLY A 910 -18.03 13.46 -25.33
C GLY A 910 -19.03 12.45 -24.74
N SER A 911 -18.95 12.20 -23.44
CA SER A 911 -19.78 11.26 -22.68
C SER A 911 -20.70 11.95 -21.66
N GLY A 912 -20.58 13.28 -21.49
CA GLY A 912 -21.46 14.07 -20.63
C GLY A 912 -21.48 13.58 -19.18
N LEU A 913 -22.68 13.36 -18.64
CA LEU A 913 -22.87 12.83 -17.28
C LEU A 913 -22.34 11.38 -17.11
N GLN A 914 -22.10 10.65 -18.20
CA GLN A 914 -21.51 9.31 -18.19
C GLN A 914 -19.98 9.33 -18.32
N PHE A 915 -19.35 10.51 -18.28
CA PHE A 915 -17.89 10.64 -18.19
C PHE A 915 -17.37 9.93 -16.94
N VAL A 916 -16.38 9.05 -17.10
CA VAL A 916 -15.81 8.27 -16.00
C VAL A 916 -14.72 9.08 -15.30
N ILE A 917 -14.98 9.42 -14.04
CA ILE A 917 -13.98 10.00 -13.15
C ILE A 917 -13.01 8.89 -12.74
N SER A 918 -11.71 9.17 -12.89
CA SER A 918 -10.63 8.27 -12.49
C SER A 918 -10.43 8.27 -10.97
N GLU A 919 -9.57 7.41 -10.43
CA GLU A 919 -9.28 7.43 -8.99
C GLU A 919 -8.85 8.83 -8.54
N LYS A 920 -9.40 9.30 -7.40
CA LYS A 920 -9.23 10.67 -6.84
C LYS A 920 -9.57 11.83 -7.79
N GLY A 921 -10.16 11.55 -8.96
CA GLY A 921 -10.36 12.52 -10.03
C GLY A 921 -9.06 13.03 -10.65
N GLU A 922 -8.01 12.20 -10.76
CA GLU A 922 -6.74 12.57 -11.41
C GLU A 922 -6.89 13.05 -12.87
N ASN A 923 -7.98 12.67 -13.55
CA ASN A 923 -8.34 13.16 -14.89
C ASN A 923 -9.01 14.54 -14.91
N LEU A 924 -9.06 15.27 -13.78
CA LEU A 924 -9.67 16.60 -13.65
C LEU A 924 -8.77 17.59 -12.90
N SER A 925 -8.76 18.85 -13.34
CA SER A 925 -7.99 19.91 -12.66
C SER A 925 -8.53 20.18 -11.25
N VAL A 926 -7.69 20.74 -10.36
CA VAL A 926 -8.11 21.09 -8.98
C VAL A 926 -9.35 21.98 -9.01
N GLY A 927 -9.36 23.02 -9.86
CA GLY A 927 -10.52 23.90 -10.04
C GLY A 927 -11.78 23.19 -10.56
N GLN A 928 -11.65 22.26 -11.50
CA GLN A 928 -12.79 21.47 -11.98
C GLN A 928 -13.37 20.59 -10.86
N ARG A 929 -12.51 19.92 -10.08
CA ARG A 929 -12.93 19.12 -8.92
C ARG A 929 -13.63 19.97 -7.86
N GLN A 930 -13.17 21.21 -7.65
CA GLN A 930 -13.79 22.16 -6.72
C GLN A 930 -15.15 22.68 -7.20
N LEU A 931 -15.28 23.02 -8.48
CA LEU A 931 -16.56 23.41 -9.09
C LEU A 931 -17.59 22.26 -9.08
N LEU A 932 -17.15 21.00 -9.19
CA LEU A 932 -18.03 19.84 -8.97
C LEU A 932 -18.48 19.70 -7.50
N CYS A 933 -17.63 20.01 -6.53
CA CYS A 933 -18.03 20.03 -5.12
C CYS A 933 -19.03 21.16 -4.79
N ILE A 934 -18.90 22.31 -5.45
CA ILE A 934 -19.92 23.37 -5.42
C ILE A 934 -21.23 22.87 -6.05
N GLY A 935 -21.17 22.12 -7.15
CA GLY A 935 -22.34 21.47 -7.75
C GLY A 935 -23.07 20.52 -6.80
N ARG A 936 -22.35 19.68 -6.06
CA ARG A 936 -22.91 18.81 -5.00
C ARG A 936 -23.64 19.61 -3.92
N ALA A 937 -23.03 20.71 -3.45
CA ALA A 937 -23.63 21.59 -2.44
C ALA A 937 -24.90 22.29 -2.95
N LEU A 938 -24.97 22.62 -4.24
CA LEU A 938 -26.15 23.24 -4.86
C LEU A 938 -27.32 22.28 -5.05
N LEU A 939 -27.07 21.05 -5.54
CA LEU A 939 -28.11 20.01 -5.66
C LEU A 939 -28.80 19.75 -4.30
N LYS A 940 -28.03 19.72 -3.22
CA LYS A 940 -28.52 19.44 -1.86
C LYS A 940 -29.52 20.48 -1.32
N HIS A 941 -29.62 21.67 -1.93
CA HIS A 941 -30.58 22.75 -1.60
C HIS A 941 -30.59 23.21 -0.12
N SER A 942 -29.56 22.89 0.67
CA SER A 942 -29.46 23.23 2.10
C SER A 942 -29.49 24.74 2.36
N LYS A 943 -30.18 25.18 3.42
CA LYS A 943 -30.16 26.59 3.87
C LYS A 943 -28.84 27.02 4.52
N ILE A 944 -28.03 26.06 4.99
CA ILE A 944 -26.73 26.31 5.61
C ILE A 944 -25.66 25.62 4.77
N VAL A 945 -24.65 26.39 4.37
CA VAL A 945 -23.52 25.93 3.56
C VAL A 945 -22.21 26.27 4.26
N VAL A 946 -21.32 25.29 4.41
CA VAL A 946 -19.99 25.47 5.04
C VAL A 946 -18.90 25.32 3.99
N LEU A 947 -18.00 26.30 3.90
CA LEU A 947 -16.84 26.28 3.02
C LEU A 947 -15.60 26.18 3.90
N ASP A 948 -14.86 25.07 3.80
CA ASP A 948 -13.59 24.86 4.51
C ASP A 948 -12.45 25.11 3.53
N GLU A 949 -11.89 26.33 3.53
CA GLU A 949 -10.77 26.74 2.66
C GLU A 949 -10.94 26.42 1.16
N ALA A 950 -12.16 26.59 0.65
CA ALA A 950 -12.59 26.11 -0.67
C ALA A 950 -11.87 26.66 -1.92
N THR A 951 -10.81 27.47 -1.79
CA THR A 951 -9.91 27.87 -2.89
C THR A 951 -8.40 27.78 -2.53
N ALA A 952 -8.05 26.99 -1.51
CA ALA A 952 -6.68 26.56 -1.28
C ALA A 952 -6.12 25.81 -2.51
N ASN A 953 -4.82 25.94 -2.78
CA ASN A 953 -4.11 25.26 -3.88
C ASN A 953 -4.65 25.54 -5.31
N VAL A 954 -5.43 26.62 -5.48
CA VAL A 954 -5.99 27.07 -6.77
C VAL A 954 -5.34 28.39 -7.21
N ASP A 955 -5.16 28.57 -8.53
CA ASP A 955 -4.62 29.78 -9.14
C ASP A 955 -5.56 30.98 -9.02
N THR A 956 -5.04 32.20 -9.15
CA THR A 956 -5.79 33.44 -8.92
C THR A 956 -6.99 33.64 -9.86
N VAL A 957 -6.95 33.14 -11.10
CA VAL A 957 -8.05 33.29 -12.06
C VAL A 957 -9.18 32.32 -11.73
N THR A 958 -8.82 31.07 -11.41
CA THR A 958 -9.78 30.04 -10.99
C THR A 958 -10.33 30.29 -9.59
N ASP A 959 -9.55 30.88 -8.67
CA ASP A 959 -10.01 31.39 -7.37
C ASP A 959 -11.06 32.50 -7.58
N GLN A 960 -10.78 33.49 -8.41
CA GLN A 960 -11.77 34.53 -8.76
C GLN A 960 -13.05 33.95 -9.39
N LEU A 961 -12.93 32.94 -10.25
CA LEU A 961 -14.08 32.24 -10.83
C LEU A 961 -14.91 31.53 -9.75
N ILE A 962 -14.27 30.72 -8.89
CA ILE A 962 -14.94 30.00 -7.81
C ILE A 962 -15.60 30.98 -6.82
N GLN A 963 -14.88 32.02 -6.38
CA GLN A 963 -15.41 33.06 -5.49
C GLN A 963 -16.55 33.86 -6.13
N LYS A 964 -16.57 34.02 -7.46
CA LYS A 964 -17.72 34.57 -8.19
C LYS A 964 -18.91 33.60 -8.14
N THR A 965 -18.72 32.34 -8.55
CA THR A 965 -19.77 31.31 -8.55
C THR A 965 -20.39 31.13 -7.16
N ILE A 966 -19.59 31.09 -6.08
CA ILE A 966 -20.07 30.99 -4.70
C ILE A 966 -21.02 32.16 -4.36
N ARG A 967 -20.65 33.40 -4.70
CA ARG A 967 -21.49 34.60 -4.44
C ARG A 967 -22.75 34.67 -5.29
N GLU A 968 -22.69 34.18 -6.53
CA GLU A 968 -23.84 34.16 -7.45
C GLU A 968 -24.84 33.03 -7.14
N THR A 969 -24.37 31.90 -6.57
CA THR A 969 -25.20 30.70 -6.34
C THR A 969 -25.66 30.50 -4.89
N PHE A 970 -24.88 30.93 -3.89
CA PHE A 970 -25.25 30.87 -2.46
C PHE A 970 -25.68 32.24 -1.91
N LYS A 971 -26.58 32.91 -2.62
CA LYS A 971 -26.99 34.28 -2.31
C LYS A 971 -27.91 34.36 -1.07
N ASP A 972 -28.88 33.46 -0.97
CA ASP A 972 -30.00 33.54 -0.01
C ASP A 972 -29.89 32.50 1.13
N GLN A 973 -28.80 31.74 1.15
CA GLN A 973 -28.42 30.78 2.19
C GLN A 973 -27.59 31.44 3.30
N THR A 974 -27.61 30.87 4.50
CA THR A 974 -26.60 31.12 5.53
C THR A 974 -25.29 30.45 5.10
N VAL A 975 -24.18 31.20 5.10
CA VAL A 975 -22.89 30.68 4.58
C VAL A 975 -21.78 30.89 5.62
N LEU A 976 -21.12 29.80 6.02
CA LEU A 976 -19.98 29.82 6.92
C LEU A 976 -18.70 29.61 6.12
N ILE A 977 -17.83 30.63 6.04
CA ILE A 977 -16.62 30.61 5.20
C ILE A 977 -15.37 30.57 6.08
N ILE A 978 -14.81 29.39 6.30
CA ILE A 978 -13.49 29.23 6.92
C ILE A 978 -12.43 29.61 5.87
N ALA A 979 -11.62 30.62 6.18
CA ALA A 979 -10.64 31.16 5.24
C ALA A 979 -9.30 31.50 5.87
N HIS A 980 -8.23 31.21 5.12
CA HIS A 980 -6.88 31.75 5.35
C HIS A 980 -6.59 33.03 4.52
N ARG A 981 -7.39 33.34 3.49
CA ARG A 981 -7.29 34.57 2.68
C ARG A 981 -8.35 35.58 3.12
N ILE A 982 -7.95 36.74 3.65
CA ILE A 982 -8.90 37.74 4.18
C ILE A 982 -9.83 38.30 3.09
N ASN A 983 -9.33 38.51 1.86
CA ASN A 983 -10.14 38.90 0.70
C ASN A 983 -11.40 38.02 0.47
N THR A 984 -11.39 36.72 0.79
CA THR A 984 -12.56 35.85 0.55
C THR A 984 -13.66 36.03 1.60
N ILE A 985 -13.35 36.69 2.73
CA ILE A 985 -14.31 36.99 3.81
C ILE A 985 -14.60 38.49 3.98
N MET A 986 -13.88 39.38 3.28
CA MET A 986 -14.18 40.82 3.21
C MET A 986 -15.58 41.14 2.63
N HIS A 987 -16.27 40.16 2.06
CA HIS A 987 -17.63 40.26 1.53
C HIS A 987 -18.69 39.58 2.42
N CYS A 988 -18.32 39.14 3.62
CA CYS A 988 -19.25 38.59 4.61
C CYS A 988 -19.98 39.69 5.38
N ASP A 989 -21.19 39.39 5.86
CA ASP A 989 -21.99 40.31 6.68
C ASP A 989 -21.38 40.46 8.09
N LYS A 990 -20.79 39.38 8.62
CA LYS A 990 -19.98 39.35 9.85
C LYS A 990 -18.69 38.56 9.67
N ILE A 991 -17.71 38.82 10.54
CA ILE A 991 -16.50 38.02 10.68
C ILE A 991 -16.32 37.58 12.13
N ALA A 992 -15.99 36.31 12.31
CA ALA A 992 -15.54 35.71 13.57
C ALA A 992 -14.02 35.53 13.55
N VAL A 993 -13.33 36.04 14.57
CA VAL A 993 -11.91 35.81 14.79
C VAL A 993 -11.73 34.72 15.84
N MET A 994 -11.15 33.59 15.43
CA MET A 994 -10.80 32.47 16.31
C MET A 994 -9.38 32.63 16.86
N GLU A 995 -9.24 32.57 18.18
CA GLU A 995 -7.95 32.56 18.89
C GLU A 995 -8.03 31.59 20.08
N ALA A 996 -7.01 30.72 20.24
CA ALA A 996 -6.92 29.73 21.32
C ALA A 996 -8.18 28.87 21.58
N GLY A 997 -8.99 28.61 20.55
CA GLY A 997 -10.25 27.86 20.70
C GLY A 997 -11.45 28.69 21.19
N GLN A 998 -11.33 30.02 21.21
CA GLN A 998 -12.40 30.96 21.53
C GLN A 998 -12.67 31.90 20.34
N VAL A 999 -13.86 32.50 20.33
CA VAL A 999 -14.19 33.62 19.43
C VAL A 999 -13.78 34.90 20.14
N ALA A 1000 -12.65 35.47 19.73
CA ALA A 1000 -12.13 36.72 20.30
C ALA A 1000 -12.96 37.92 19.84
N GLU A 1001 -13.42 37.92 18.58
CA GLU A 1001 -14.21 39.00 17.99
C GLU A 1001 -15.31 38.46 17.08
N PHE A 1002 -16.47 39.13 17.09
CA PHE A 1002 -17.60 38.84 16.21
C PHE A 1002 -18.34 40.14 15.87
N GLY A 1003 -18.30 40.59 14.63
CA GLY A 1003 -18.85 41.89 14.20
C GLY A 1003 -18.76 42.11 12.68
N GLY A 1004 -19.21 43.27 12.19
CA GLY A 1004 -19.15 43.58 10.76
C GLY A 1004 -17.72 43.85 10.28
N PRO A 1005 -17.32 43.51 9.03
CA PRO A 1005 -15.94 43.70 8.58
C PRO A 1005 -15.43 45.14 8.73
N VAL A 1006 -16.25 46.13 8.33
CA VAL A 1006 -15.91 47.56 8.39
C VAL A 1006 -15.84 48.07 9.83
N GLU A 1007 -16.71 47.58 10.71
CA GLU A 1007 -16.72 47.90 12.15
C GLU A 1007 -15.43 47.41 12.82
N LEU A 1008 -15.06 46.15 12.56
CA LEU A 1008 -13.85 45.55 13.10
C LEU A 1008 -12.58 46.25 12.58
N LEU A 1009 -12.50 46.58 11.27
CA LEU A 1009 -11.36 47.31 10.71
C LEU A 1009 -11.16 48.73 11.30
N VAL A 1010 -12.22 49.36 11.80
CA VAL A 1010 -12.15 50.70 12.42
C VAL A 1010 -11.74 50.65 13.89
N ARG A 1011 -11.92 49.51 14.59
CA ARG A 1011 -11.47 49.35 15.98
C ARG A 1011 -9.93 49.26 16.05
N SER A 1012 -9.31 50.24 16.72
CA SER A 1012 -7.85 50.33 16.86
C SER A 1012 -7.22 49.18 17.67
N ASP A 1013 -8.03 48.45 18.42
CA ASP A 1013 -7.69 47.29 19.24
C ASP A 1013 -8.10 45.95 18.61
N SER A 1014 -8.66 45.95 17.39
CA SER A 1014 -9.23 44.74 16.79
C SER A 1014 -8.15 43.73 16.35
N ALA A 1015 -8.36 42.47 16.73
CA ALA A 1015 -7.59 41.33 16.24
C ALA A 1015 -7.80 41.13 14.71
N PHE A 1016 -9.02 41.36 14.20
CA PHE A 1016 -9.27 41.37 12.76
C PHE A 1016 -8.53 42.51 12.05
N ALA A 1017 -8.56 43.74 12.59
CA ALA A 1017 -7.80 44.85 12.03
C ALA A 1017 -6.28 44.56 12.02
N ALA A 1018 -5.76 43.94 13.09
CA ALA A 1018 -4.36 43.50 13.15
C ALA A 1018 -4.05 42.41 12.10
N LEU A 1019 -4.97 41.48 11.84
CA LEU A 1019 -4.84 40.46 10.79
C LEU A 1019 -4.87 41.07 9.37
N ALA A 1020 -5.85 41.94 9.07
CA ALA A 1020 -6.01 42.59 7.77
C ALA A 1020 -4.83 43.54 7.43
N LYS A 1021 -4.33 44.25 8.44
CA LYS A 1021 -3.14 45.09 8.33
C LYS A 1021 -1.86 44.26 8.13
N ARG A 1022 -1.74 43.10 8.79
CA ARG A 1022 -0.67 42.12 8.54
C ARG A 1022 -0.75 41.42 7.18
N SER A 1023 -1.90 41.46 6.49
CA SER A 1023 -2.05 41.02 5.09
C SER A 1023 -1.95 42.16 4.06
N GLY A 1024 -1.70 43.40 4.49
CA GLY A 1024 -1.55 44.55 3.59
C GLY A 1024 -2.82 44.97 2.85
N GLN A 1025 -3.99 44.86 3.50
CA GLN A 1025 -5.32 45.09 2.89
C GLN A 1025 -6.08 46.28 3.51
N CYS A 1026 -5.36 47.29 4.02
CA CYS A 1026 -5.88 48.55 4.56
C CYS A 1026 -4.95 49.72 4.17
#